data_AF-A0A3E0QJ80-F1
#
_entry.id   AF-A0A3E0QJ80-F1
#
_cell.length_a   1.000
_cell.length_b   1.000
_cell.length_c   1.000
_cell.angle_alpha   90.00
_cell.angle_beta   90.00
_cell.angle_gamma   90.00
#
_symmetry.space_group_name_H-M   'P 1'
#
loop_
_entity.id
_entity.type
_entity.pdbx_description
1 polymer ?
#
loop_
_entity_poly.entity_id
_entity_poly.type
_entity_poly.pdbx_seq_one_letter_code
_entity_poly.pdbx_strand_id
1 'polypeptide(L)'
;MWNRSAFTRFFYSFPIQLVIVLLKKNQVLLIYWIFLFGWITNSFSKTFGIPYLFLDPEYMGTVGFTAFFIMGFATGSFIMVYNISSYIVNGFRFPFIATLSRPFLKYTINNFIIPLVFILTYLYNIVSFQLNNEFGTAWTVFTQVMGFLAGTIVVIITTLTYFFRTNKDIVRMFGVQSSDSDPNAPFAKHLNPKRKVKPRKGRRFFSGRKKQANYWRVDTYLSSFSKVNLVRRTDHYTRDMVDSVFRQNHLNAAVIEIIVFVSFIVMGLFKDYGFFKIPAGASVILIFSMLIMLSSAFRFWLKAWATTAIIALFILINTLSKYGVFYSENKAYGLDYTQKPATYSIERFKSLDDPYLVKADYDSTILILNRWKEKFINETGKPKMVFVNCSGGGLRASIWSFRIMQVADSISNNRFTRSTQLIAGASGGIIGAAYYRELFLQQRLGLIKSFNSRKSLDNIGKDLLNPVAFSITVSDLFFNIQRFRDGNTLHVKDRAYAFEKQLNENTGMVLQKRLSAYREPEAAAIIPMMVFSPTIVNDGRRLMISPQPISYLSHHKVDSGFKFNSTIDEIEFRKLFRDQHADNIRFTSVLRMNATFPYILPAVSLPSSPTIQVMDAGIRDNTGLKTTLKFLHTFRHWIEENTSGVVFVDIRDSKKSRPVEEKPKMSILENIITPLGNIYGNLLTIQDYNQDEAYEYAKSWLNAPFDFIIFELPTKEQDISLSWHLTTREKQSVYNSIDLNENRKSMSRLMELLSQKGADHSKLLASEMEQ
;
A
#
# COMPACT_ATOMS: atom_id res chain seq x y z
N MET A 1 -2.81 -48.47 29.83
CA MET A 1 -1.56 -48.60 29.04
C MET A 1 -1.79 -48.16 27.60
N TRP A 2 -1.94 -46.85 27.33
CA TRP A 2 -1.82 -46.34 25.95
C TRP A 2 -0.32 -46.32 25.59
N ASN A 3 0.12 -47.47 25.07
CA ASN A 3 1.22 -47.68 24.13
C ASN A 3 2.35 -46.62 24.06
N ARG A 4 3.42 -46.78 24.86
CA ARG A 4 4.72 -46.12 24.61
C ARG A 4 5.19 -46.29 23.15
N SER A 5 4.80 -47.40 22.49
CA SER A 5 5.08 -47.68 21.07
C SER A 5 4.26 -46.80 20.10
N ALA A 6 3.02 -46.46 20.42
CA ALA A 6 2.18 -45.60 19.59
C ALA A 6 2.60 -44.14 19.70
N PHE A 7 2.91 -43.68 20.92
CA PHE A 7 3.42 -42.33 21.14
C PHE A 7 4.78 -42.10 20.43
N THR A 8 5.69 -43.07 20.51
CA THR A 8 6.97 -42.99 19.78
C THR A 8 6.76 -43.03 18.27
N ARG A 9 5.87 -43.88 17.75
CA ARG A 9 5.53 -43.92 16.31
C ARG A 9 4.83 -42.66 15.81
N PHE A 10 4.02 -42.01 16.64
CA PHE A 10 3.41 -40.72 16.35
C PHE A 10 4.48 -39.64 16.28
N PHE A 11 5.32 -39.51 17.31
CA PHE A 11 6.40 -38.51 17.33
C PHE A 11 7.37 -38.69 16.15
N TYR A 12 7.79 -39.92 15.85
CA TYR A 12 8.63 -40.26 14.70
C TYR A 12 7.85 -40.49 13.40
N SER A 13 6.61 -40.00 13.31
CA SER A 13 5.88 -39.99 12.04
C SER A 13 6.47 -38.97 11.08
N PHE A 14 6.42 -39.29 9.79
CA PHE A 14 7.02 -38.46 8.77
C PHE A 14 6.48 -37.01 8.76
N PRO A 15 5.16 -36.75 8.93
CA PRO A 15 4.63 -35.40 9.02
C PRO A 15 5.23 -34.58 10.17
N ILE A 16 5.35 -35.16 11.37
CA ILE A 16 5.90 -34.46 12.53
C ILE A 16 7.40 -34.21 12.36
N GLN A 17 8.13 -35.21 11.87
CA GLN A 17 9.57 -35.08 11.65
C GLN A 17 9.90 -34.03 10.57
N LEU A 18 9.04 -33.84 9.56
CA LEU A 18 9.19 -32.75 8.59
C LEU A 18 9.08 -31.37 9.24
N VAL A 19 8.07 -31.15 10.10
CA VAL A 19 7.93 -29.89 10.85
C VAL A 19 9.16 -29.63 11.72
N ILE A 20 9.67 -30.64 12.42
CA ILE A 20 10.88 -30.51 13.25
C ILE A 20 12.11 -30.16 12.40
N VAL A 21 12.28 -30.80 11.24
CA VAL A 21 13.38 -30.48 10.32
C VAL A 21 13.30 -29.04 9.85
N LEU A 22 12.11 -28.57 9.48
CA LEU A 22 11.91 -27.21 9.01
C LEU A 22 12.28 -26.18 10.08
N LEU A 23 11.83 -26.38 11.32
CA LEU A 23 12.16 -25.52 12.46
C LEU A 23 13.68 -25.51 12.76
N LYS A 24 14.33 -26.68 12.65
CA LYS A 24 15.75 -26.83 13.01
C LYS A 24 16.72 -26.39 11.92
N LYS A 25 16.35 -26.53 10.65
CA LYS A 25 17.30 -26.43 9.51
C LYS A 25 16.85 -25.50 8.38
N ASN A 26 15.59 -25.05 8.36
CA ASN A 26 15.04 -24.28 7.24
C ASN A 26 14.18 -23.10 7.72
N GLN A 27 14.67 -22.27 8.65
CA GLN A 27 13.90 -21.12 9.15
C GLN A 27 13.51 -20.14 8.02
N VAL A 28 14.33 -20.05 6.97
CA VAL A 28 14.03 -19.22 5.78
C VAL A 28 12.75 -19.65 5.06
N LEU A 29 12.40 -20.95 5.02
CA LEU A 29 11.12 -21.38 4.43
C LEU A 29 9.93 -21.03 5.34
N LEU A 30 10.15 -20.96 6.66
CA LEU A 30 9.10 -20.67 7.63
C LEU A 30 8.81 -19.17 7.78
N ILE A 31 9.77 -18.29 7.49
CA ILE A 31 9.56 -16.84 7.61
C ILE A 31 8.43 -16.34 6.71
N TYR A 32 8.31 -16.88 5.49
CA TYR A 32 7.23 -16.55 4.56
C TYR A 32 5.87 -16.95 5.11
N TRP A 33 5.78 -18.12 5.75
CA TRP A 33 4.55 -18.55 6.42
C TRP A 33 4.19 -17.60 7.58
N ILE A 34 5.16 -17.16 8.38
CA ILE A 34 4.91 -16.23 9.50
C ILE A 34 4.28 -14.91 8.98
N PHE A 35 4.81 -14.34 7.91
CA PHE A 35 4.23 -13.15 7.29
C PHE A 35 2.82 -13.40 6.74
N LEU A 36 2.62 -14.50 6.00
CA LEU A 36 1.31 -14.84 5.45
C LEU A 36 0.27 -15.07 6.55
N PHE A 37 0.61 -15.82 7.60
CA PHE A 37 -0.25 -16.01 8.78
C PHE A 37 -0.58 -14.66 9.41
N GLY A 38 0.44 -13.83 9.68
CA GLY A 38 0.24 -12.52 10.31
C GLY A 38 -0.66 -11.58 9.52
N TRP A 39 -0.63 -11.63 8.18
CA TRP A 39 -1.54 -10.84 7.34
C TRP A 39 -2.96 -11.42 7.33
N ILE A 40 -3.16 -12.72 7.17
CA ILE A 40 -4.53 -13.30 7.17
C ILE A 40 -5.20 -13.23 8.55
N THR A 41 -4.43 -13.25 9.65
CA THR A 41 -4.96 -13.10 11.03
C THR A 41 -5.07 -11.65 11.48
N ASN A 42 -4.77 -10.68 10.60
CA ASN A 42 -4.80 -9.25 10.91
C ASN A 42 -3.89 -8.85 12.09
N SER A 43 -2.79 -9.59 12.30
CA SER A 43 -1.87 -9.38 13.42
C SER A 43 -0.77 -8.36 13.12
N PHE A 44 -0.41 -8.19 11.83
CA PHE A 44 0.57 -7.20 11.38
C PHE A 44 -0.03 -6.26 10.33
N SER A 45 0.43 -5.01 10.34
CA SER A 45 0.14 -4.02 9.29
C SER A 45 -1.34 -3.68 9.09
N LYS A 46 -2.21 -3.93 10.09
CA LYS A 46 -3.64 -3.58 10.05
C LYS A 46 -3.87 -2.11 9.69
N THR A 47 -3.12 -1.20 10.31
CA THR A 47 -3.24 0.25 10.09
C THR A 47 -3.09 0.66 8.62
N PHE A 48 -2.33 -0.10 7.82
CA PHE A 48 -2.08 0.18 6.41
C PHE A 48 -3.01 -0.58 5.45
N GLY A 49 -3.96 -1.37 5.96
CA GLY A 49 -4.92 -2.13 5.14
C GLY A 49 -4.32 -3.31 4.36
N ILE A 50 -3.07 -3.71 4.62
CA ILE A 50 -2.42 -4.84 3.91
C ILE A 50 -3.20 -6.15 4.05
N PRO A 51 -3.71 -6.54 5.25
CA PRO A 51 -4.55 -7.73 5.41
C PRO A 51 -5.75 -7.81 4.45
N TYR A 52 -6.31 -6.66 4.06
CA TYR A 52 -7.50 -6.59 3.22
C TYR A 52 -7.22 -7.05 1.79
N LEU A 53 -5.98 -6.87 1.30
CA LEU A 53 -5.55 -7.41 0.00
C LEU A 53 -5.63 -8.94 -0.10
N PHE A 54 -5.70 -9.63 1.06
CA PHE A 54 -5.83 -11.09 1.16
C PHE A 54 -7.26 -11.52 1.51
N LEU A 55 -7.95 -10.78 2.37
CA LEU A 55 -9.28 -11.15 2.87
C LEU A 55 -10.42 -10.60 2.00
N ASP A 56 -10.15 -9.58 1.20
CA ASP A 56 -11.06 -8.94 0.24
C ASP A 56 -10.36 -8.68 -1.11
N PRO A 57 -9.94 -9.74 -1.82
CA PRO A 57 -9.22 -9.59 -3.08
C PRO A 57 -10.13 -8.99 -4.15
N GLU A 58 -9.67 -7.92 -4.78
CA GLU A 58 -10.38 -7.29 -5.90
C GLU A 58 -9.77 -7.70 -7.25
N TYR A 59 -10.64 -8.11 -8.18
CA TYR A 59 -10.28 -8.36 -9.57
C TYR A 59 -11.27 -7.63 -10.50
N MET A 60 -10.75 -6.80 -11.41
CA MET A 60 -11.53 -5.99 -12.34
C MET A 60 -12.64 -5.15 -11.67
N GLY A 61 -12.38 -4.56 -10.50
CA GLY A 61 -13.37 -3.74 -9.81
C GLY A 61 -14.36 -4.53 -8.94
N THR A 62 -14.22 -5.85 -8.84
CA THR A 62 -15.19 -6.71 -8.16
C THR A 62 -14.52 -7.70 -7.22
N VAL A 63 -15.17 -7.93 -6.08
CA VAL A 63 -14.85 -9.02 -5.14
C VAL A 63 -15.86 -10.13 -5.37
N GLY A 64 -15.39 -11.33 -5.69
CA GLY A 64 -16.27 -12.46 -5.97
C GLY A 64 -15.52 -13.75 -6.26
N PHE A 65 -16.24 -14.73 -6.79
CA PHE A 65 -15.70 -16.06 -7.09
C PHE A 65 -14.37 -16.00 -7.84
N THR A 66 -14.27 -15.21 -8.91
CA THR A 66 -13.07 -15.11 -9.76
C THR A 66 -11.87 -14.54 -9.01
N ALA A 67 -12.06 -13.50 -8.21
CA ALA A 67 -10.97 -12.90 -7.43
C ALA A 67 -10.43 -13.90 -6.39
N PHE A 68 -11.34 -14.57 -5.67
CA PHE A 68 -10.97 -15.62 -4.71
C PHE A 68 -10.39 -16.86 -5.39
N PHE A 69 -10.84 -17.21 -6.60
CA PHE A 69 -10.24 -18.28 -7.40
C PHE A 69 -8.77 -17.98 -7.73
N ILE A 70 -8.45 -16.75 -8.14
CA ILE A 70 -7.06 -16.35 -8.39
C ILE A 70 -6.24 -16.36 -7.10
N MET A 71 -6.81 -15.90 -5.97
CA MET A 71 -6.15 -16.00 -4.65
C MET A 71 -5.87 -17.45 -4.25
N GLY A 72 -6.84 -18.34 -4.46
CA GLY A 72 -6.71 -19.78 -4.23
C GLY A 72 -5.64 -20.39 -5.13
N PHE A 73 -5.63 -20.02 -6.41
CA PHE A 73 -4.61 -20.43 -7.37
C PHE A 73 -3.21 -20.02 -6.92
N ALA A 74 -3.02 -18.76 -6.51
CA ALA A 74 -1.74 -18.26 -5.99
C ALA A 74 -1.33 -18.98 -4.70
N THR A 75 -2.29 -19.20 -3.79
CA THR A 75 -2.05 -19.92 -2.52
C THR A 75 -1.67 -21.37 -2.77
N GLY A 76 -2.36 -22.07 -3.66
CA GLY A 76 -2.03 -23.43 -4.11
C GLY A 76 -0.66 -23.49 -4.78
N SER A 77 -0.32 -22.49 -5.61
CA SER A 77 1.00 -22.36 -6.23
C SER A 77 2.09 -22.23 -5.17
N PHE A 78 1.90 -21.36 -4.18
CA PHE A 78 2.83 -21.19 -3.07
C PHE A 78 3.00 -22.48 -2.24
N ILE A 79 1.91 -23.19 -1.95
CA ILE A 79 1.96 -24.49 -1.26
C ILE A 79 2.78 -25.50 -2.06
N MET A 80 2.58 -25.57 -3.37
CA MET A 80 3.35 -26.49 -4.22
C MET A 80 4.81 -26.09 -4.30
N VAL A 81 5.13 -24.80 -4.44
CA VAL A 81 6.49 -24.27 -4.42
C VAL A 81 7.20 -24.55 -3.10
N TYR A 82 6.51 -24.35 -1.98
CA TYR A 82 6.99 -24.70 -0.65
C TYR A 82 7.29 -26.20 -0.54
N ASN A 83 6.41 -27.06 -1.06
CA ASN A 83 6.61 -28.51 -1.07
C ASN A 83 7.78 -28.94 -1.95
N ILE A 84 7.89 -28.38 -3.15
CA ILE A 84 9.02 -28.59 -4.06
C ILE A 84 10.31 -28.18 -3.37
N SER A 85 10.39 -26.94 -2.90
CA SER A 85 11.59 -26.38 -2.24
C SER A 85 11.99 -27.17 -0.99
N SER A 86 11.01 -27.56 -0.18
CA SER A 86 11.22 -28.41 0.99
C SER A 86 11.76 -29.79 0.58
N TYR A 87 11.19 -30.43 -0.44
CA TYR A 87 11.68 -31.70 -0.98
C TYR A 87 13.11 -31.59 -1.52
N ILE A 88 13.42 -30.49 -2.22
CA ILE A 88 14.75 -30.21 -2.77
C ILE A 88 15.78 -30.10 -1.66
N VAL A 89 15.48 -29.35 -0.61
CA VAL A 89 16.44 -29.07 0.46
C VAL A 89 16.50 -30.20 1.50
N ASN A 90 15.42 -30.95 1.71
CA ASN A 90 15.32 -31.97 2.77
C ASN A 90 15.26 -33.42 2.29
N GLY A 91 14.98 -33.69 1.02
CA GLY A 91 14.75 -35.04 0.49
C GLY A 91 15.89 -36.00 0.80
N PHE A 92 17.14 -35.57 0.64
CA PHE A 92 18.32 -36.39 0.93
C PHE A 92 18.45 -36.84 2.41
N ARG A 93 17.78 -36.13 3.34
CA ARG A 93 17.75 -36.51 4.77
C ARG A 93 16.83 -37.69 5.03
N PHE A 94 15.96 -38.00 4.08
CA PHE A 94 14.95 -39.06 4.14
C PHE A 94 15.06 -40.03 2.94
N PRO A 95 16.12 -40.85 2.86
CA PRO A 95 16.36 -41.72 1.70
C PRO A 95 15.25 -42.72 1.39
N PHE A 96 14.43 -43.09 2.39
CA PHE A 96 13.32 -44.03 2.21
C PHE A 96 12.25 -43.53 1.24
N ILE A 97 12.18 -42.23 0.98
CA ILE A 97 11.19 -41.65 0.07
C ILE A 97 11.51 -41.99 -1.37
N ALA A 98 12.79 -42.04 -1.72
CA ALA A 98 13.24 -42.41 -3.06
C ALA A 98 12.92 -43.87 -3.42
N THR A 99 12.64 -44.72 -2.43
CA THR A 99 12.28 -46.13 -2.63
C THR A 99 10.77 -46.37 -2.72
N LEU A 100 9.95 -45.33 -2.61
CA LEU A 100 8.49 -45.41 -2.71
C LEU A 100 8.01 -45.15 -4.13
N SER A 101 6.80 -45.64 -4.46
CA SER A 101 6.09 -45.16 -5.64
C SER A 101 5.71 -43.69 -5.47
N ARG A 102 5.85 -42.90 -6.53
CA ARG A 102 5.58 -41.46 -6.59
C ARG A 102 6.19 -40.68 -5.41
N PRO A 103 7.53 -40.64 -5.26
CA PRO A 103 8.24 -40.05 -4.13
C PRO A 103 7.76 -38.64 -3.74
N PHE A 104 7.58 -37.77 -4.72
CA PHE A 104 7.16 -36.38 -4.49
C PHE A 104 5.75 -36.28 -3.90
N LEU A 105 4.78 -37.04 -4.41
CA LEU A 105 3.42 -37.04 -3.84
C LEU A 105 3.42 -37.52 -2.39
N LYS A 106 4.15 -38.58 -2.07
CA LYS A 106 4.25 -39.07 -0.69
C LYS A 106 4.87 -38.00 0.20
N TYR A 107 5.87 -37.27 -0.30
CA TYR A 107 6.43 -36.12 0.42
C TYR A 107 5.37 -35.04 0.66
N THR A 108 4.64 -34.60 -0.38
CA THR A 108 3.61 -33.56 -0.28
C THR A 108 2.48 -33.94 0.68
N ILE A 109 1.98 -35.18 0.62
CA ILE A 109 0.92 -35.68 1.53
C ILE A 109 1.40 -35.64 2.98
N ASN A 110 2.68 -35.90 3.25
CA ASN A 110 3.20 -35.87 4.62
C ASN A 110 3.62 -34.46 5.06
N ASN A 111 3.97 -33.56 4.15
CA ASN A 111 4.29 -32.16 4.44
C ASN A 111 3.05 -31.24 4.47
N PHE A 112 1.91 -31.78 4.89
CA PHE A 112 0.61 -31.10 4.82
C PHE A 112 0.30 -30.22 6.03
N ILE A 113 0.96 -30.41 7.17
CA ILE A 113 0.57 -29.78 8.45
C ILE A 113 0.51 -28.25 8.34
N ILE A 114 1.60 -27.61 7.89
CA ILE A 114 1.65 -26.15 7.77
C ILE A 114 0.66 -25.63 6.70
N PRO A 115 0.64 -26.17 5.46
CA PRO A 115 -0.36 -25.79 4.46
C PRO A 115 -1.82 -25.95 4.90
N LEU A 116 -2.15 -27.06 5.56
CA LEU A 116 -3.51 -27.35 6.00
C LEU A 116 -3.95 -26.38 7.10
N VAL A 117 -3.10 -26.16 8.11
CA VAL A 117 -3.36 -25.18 9.16
C VAL A 117 -3.57 -23.79 8.54
N PHE A 118 -2.72 -23.42 7.58
CA PHE A 118 -2.86 -22.14 6.89
C PHE A 118 -4.18 -22.02 6.13
N ILE A 119 -4.57 -23.03 5.34
CA ILE A 119 -5.86 -23.02 4.62
C ILE A 119 -7.02 -22.91 5.60
N LEU A 120 -7.03 -23.68 6.69
CA LEU A 120 -8.11 -23.64 7.68
C LEU A 120 -8.21 -22.28 8.37
N THR A 121 -7.07 -21.71 8.77
CA THR A 121 -7.01 -20.36 9.34
C THR A 121 -7.46 -19.31 8.31
N TYR A 122 -7.07 -19.45 7.05
CA TYR A 122 -7.45 -18.51 6.00
C TYR A 122 -8.94 -18.56 5.70
N LEU A 123 -9.53 -19.76 5.57
CA LEU A 123 -10.97 -19.93 5.41
C LEU A 123 -11.76 -19.32 6.56
N TYR A 124 -11.34 -19.57 7.81
CA TYR A 124 -11.96 -18.98 8.99
C TYR A 124 -11.93 -17.44 8.92
N ASN A 125 -10.78 -16.87 8.58
CA ASN A 125 -10.62 -15.42 8.49
C ASN A 125 -11.39 -14.83 7.29
N ILE A 126 -11.45 -15.48 6.12
CA ILE A 126 -12.27 -15.03 4.99
C ILE A 126 -13.74 -14.96 5.40
N VAL A 127 -14.29 -16.03 5.98
CA VAL A 127 -15.69 -16.07 6.41
C VAL A 127 -15.97 -15.00 7.46
N SER A 128 -15.14 -14.92 8.50
CA SER A 128 -15.28 -13.91 9.54
C SER A 128 -15.17 -12.48 8.98
N PHE A 129 -14.23 -12.24 8.08
CA PHE A 129 -13.99 -10.92 7.51
C PHE A 129 -15.12 -10.47 6.60
N GLN A 130 -15.56 -11.33 5.68
CA GLN A 130 -16.59 -10.99 4.69
C GLN A 130 -17.96 -10.78 5.34
N LEU A 131 -18.30 -11.52 6.40
CA LEU A 131 -19.53 -11.31 7.16
C LEU A 131 -19.49 -10.01 7.99
N ASN A 132 -18.36 -9.73 8.65
CA ASN A 132 -18.27 -8.64 9.63
C ASN A 132 -17.82 -7.29 9.05
N ASN A 133 -17.09 -7.26 7.93
CA ASN A 133 -16.54 -6.04 7.32
C ASN A 133 -17.10 -5.72 5.94
N GLU A 134 -17.43 -6.72 5.13
CA GLU A 134 -18.02 -6.51 3.79
C GLU A 134 -19.54 -6.64 3.77
N PHE A 135 -20.16 -7.05 4.88
CA PHE A 135 -21.60 -7.32 4.99
C PHE A 135 -22.11 -8.27 3.88
N GLY A 136 -21.27 -9.22 3.48
CA GLY A 136 -21.59 -10.20 2.45
C GLY A 136 -22.72 -11.13 2.88
N THR A 137 -23.61 -11.47 1.94
CA THR A 137 -24.64 -12.49 2.21
C THR A 137 -24.00 -13.87 2.37
N ALA A 138 -24.65 -14.77 3.12
CA ALA A 138 -24.15 -16.14 3.32
C ALA A 138 -23.87 -16.86 1.98
N TRP A 139 -24.69 -16.60 0.96
CA TRP A 139 -24.48 -17.11 -0.39
C TRP A 139 -23.22 -16.53 -1.04
N THR A 140 -23.03 -15.21 -0.99
CA THR A 140 -21.83 -14.55 -1.51
C THR A 140 -20.58 -15.13 -0.86
N VAL A 141 -20.55 -15.25 0.46
CA VAL A 141 -19.41 -15.81 1.21
C VAL A 141 -19.15 -17.27 0.82
N PHE A 142 -20.21 -18.07 0.66
CA PHE A 142 -20.08 -19.45 0.18
C PHE A 142 -19.42 -19.52 -1.20
N THR A 143 -19.86 -18.68 -2.16
CA THR A 143 -19.25 -18.66 -3.50
C THR A 143 -17.79 -18.21 -3.48
N GLN A 144 -17.42 -17.25 -2.63
CA GLN A 144 -16.04 -16.81 -2.46
C GLN A 144 -15.15 -17.93 -1.90
N VAL A 145 -15.62 -18.63 -0.86
CA VAL A 145 -14.93 -19.80 -0.27
C VAL A 145 -14.75 -20.91 -1.30
N MET A 146 -15.80 -21.22 -2.08
CA MET A 146 -15.72 -22.21 -3.14
C MET A 146 -14.75 -21.79 -4.25
N GLY A 147 -14.70 -20.51 -4.61
CA GLY A 147 -13.72 -19.96 -5.54
C GLY A 147 -12.29 -20.20 -5.05
N PHE A 148 -12.01 -19.82 -3.81
CA PHE A 148 -10.69 -20.03 -3.18
C PHE A 148 -10.27 -21.50 -3.15
N LEU A 149 -11.17 -22.40 -2.75
CA LEU A 149 -10.87 -23.83 -2.70
C LEU A 149 -10.68 -24.43 -4.10
N ALA A 150 -11.54 -24.05 -5.05
CA ALA A 150 -11.41 -24.51 -6.43
C ALA A 150 -10.07 -24.09 -7.04
N GLY A 151 -9.66 -22.83 -6.89
CA GLY A 151 -8.37 -22.34 -7.36
C GLY A 151 -7.19 -23.10 -6.75
N THR A 152 -7.24 -23.33 -5.43
CA THR A 152 -6.20 -24.07 -4.70
C THR A 152 -6.09 -25.52 -5.20
N ILE A 153 -7.22 -26.21 -5.32
CA ILE A 153 -7.30 -27.61 -5.75
C ILE A 153 -6.82 -27.78 -7.19
N VAL A 154 -7.25 -26.89 -8.09
CA VAL A 154 -6.87 -26.93 -9.52
C VAL A 154 -5.35 -26.89 -9.69
N VAL A 155 -4.67 -25.99 -8.98
CA VAL A 155 -3.20 -25.88 -9.08
C VAL A 155 -2.49 -27.09 -8.50
N ILE A 156 -2.94 -27.57 -7.34
CA ILE A 156 -2.33 -28.75 -6.70
C ILE A 156 -2.49 -29.97 -7.60
N ILE A 157 -3.68 -30.22 -8.14
CA ILE A 157 -3.94 -31.34 -9.06
C ILE A 157 -3.09 -31.21 -10.33
N THR A 158 -3.05 -30.03 -10.94
CA THR A 158 -2.28 -29.78 -12.16
C THR A 158 -0.79 -30.02 -11.94
N THR A 159 -0.24 -29.51 -10.84
CA THR A 159 1.18 -29.66 -10.49
C THR A 159 1.53 -31.12 -10.19
N LEU A 160 0.72 -31.81 -9.38
CA LEU A 160 0.93 -33.24 -9.09
C LEU A 160 0.80 -34.11 -10.35
N THR A 161 -0.18 -33.81 -11.22
CA THR A 161 -0.35 -34.51 -12.50
C THR A 161 0.88 -34.34 -13.39
N TYR A 162 1.45 -33.14 -13.46
CA TYR A 162 2.70 -32.89 -14.18
C TYR A 162 3.85 -33.76 -13.63
N PHE A 163 4.06 -33.78 -12.30
CA PHE A 163 5.09 -34.62 -11.69
C PHE A 163 4.83 -36.12 -11.89
N PHE A 164 3.58 -36.59 -11.94
CA PHE A 164 3.27 -37.99 -12.25
C PHE A 164 3.63 -38.39 -13.68
N ARG A 165 3.48 -37.47 -14.63
CA ARG A 165 3.82 -37.75 -16.03
C ARG A 165 5.32 -37.66 -16.28
N THR A 166 6.02 -36.76 -15.59
CA THR A 166 7.43 -36.45 -15.85
C THR A 166 8.41 -37.23 -14.96
N ASN A 167 8.04 -37.60 -13.73
CA ASN A 167 8.89 -38.40 -12.86
C ASN A 167 8.82 -39.89 -13.21
N LYS A 168 9.99 -40.53 -13.31
CA LYS A 168 10.11 -41.98 -13.37
C LYS A 168 10.41 -42.47 -11.96
N ASP A 169 9.55 -43.34 -11.43
CA ASP A 169 9.82 -44.02 -10.16
C ASP A 169 11.00 -45.00 -10.31
N ILE A 170 11.55 -45.45 -9.17
CA ILE A 170 12.71 -46.37 -9.16
C ILE A 170 12.46 -47.66 -9.98
N VAL A 171 11.20 -48.09 -10.06
CA VAL A 171 10.72 -49.19 -10.91
C VAL A 171 10.93 -48.90 -12.39
N ARG A 172 10.59 -47.69 -12.84
CA ARG A 172 10.72 -47.26 -14.24
C ARG A 172 12.14 -46.84 -14.60
N MET A 173 12.96 -46.41 -13.64
CA MET A 173 14.35 -46.03 -13.88
C MET A 173 15.30 -47.22 -13.90
N PHE A 174 15.08 -48.22 -13.03
CA PHE A 174 16.06 -49.28 -12.76
C PHE A 174 15.46 -50.69 -12.75
N GLY A 175 14.15 -50.86 -13.01
CA GLY A 175 13.50 -52.17 -13.05
C GLY A 175 13.29 -52.83 -11.67
N VAL A 176 13.52 -52.12 -10.56
CA VAL A 176 13.42 -52.64 -9.19
C VAL A 176 12.04 -52.32 -8.58
N GLN A 177 11.34 -53.32 -8.04
CA GLN A 177 10.03 -53.12 -7.40
C GLN A 177 10.09 -52.09 -6.26
N SER A 178 9.09 -51.21 -6.17
CA SER A 178 9.08 -50.17 -5.13
C SER A 178 8.78 -50.79 -3.76
N SER A 179 9.41 -50.25 -2.72
CA SER A 179 9.32 -50.79 -1.35
C SER A 179 7.91 -50.78 -0.73
N ASP A 180 6.98 -50.02 -1.30
CA ASP A 180 5.56 -49.98 -0.93
C ASP A 180 4.68 -50.95 -1.74
N SER A 181 5.19 -51.50 -2.84
CA SER A 181 4.52 -52.52 -3.67
C SER A 181 4.85 -53.95 -3.27
N ASP A 182 5.98 -54.18 -2.58
CA ASP A 182 6.40 -55.48 -2.07
C ASP A 182 5.93 -55.72 -0.61
N PRO A 183 4.99 -56.64 -0.36
CA PRO A 183 4.51 -56.98 0.99
C PRO A 183 5.62 -57.53 1.90
N ASN A 184 6.65 -58.14 1.32
CA ASN A 184 7.73 -58.86 2.00
C ASN A 184 8.97 -58.00 2.28
N ALA A 185 8.98 -56.73 1.87
CA ALA A 185 10.11 -55.83 2.10
C ALA A 185 10.42 -55.65 3.60
N PRO A 186 11.68 -55.77 4.06
CA PRO A 186 12.00 -55.72 5.48
C PRO A 186 11.78 -54.32 6.10
N PHE A 187 11.23 -54.27 7.32
CA PHE A 187 11.06 -53.02 8.07
C PHE A 187 12.39 -52.38 8.48
N ALA A 188 12.38 -51.04 8.59
CA ALA A 188 13.57 -50.26 8.96
C ALA A 188 14.22 -50.77 10.26
N LYS A 189 15.55 -50.73 10.33
CA LYS A 189 16.33 -51.39 11.40
C LYS A 189 15.94 -50.93 12.81
N HIS A 190 15.56 -49.67 12.98
CA HIS A 190 15.15 -49.08 14.25
C HIS A 190 13.72 -49.43 14.69
N LEU A 191 12.93 -50.08 13.82
CA LEU A 191 11.56 -50.56 14.12
C LEU A 191 11.53 -52.02 14.61
N ASN A 192 12.64 -52.76 14.51
CA ASN A 192 12.70 -54.18 14.89
C ASN A 192 13.00 -54.35 16.40
N PRO A 193 12.07 -54.85 17.22
CA PRO A 193 12.30 -55.07 18.65
C PRO A 193 13.33 -56.18 18.94
N LYS A 194 13.58 -57.10 17.99
CA LYS A 194 14.48 -58.27 18.16
C LYS A 194 15.98 -57.98 18.02
N ARG A 195 16.39 -56.72 17.81
CA ARG A 195 17.81 -56.33 17.79
C ARG A 195 18.07 -55.13 18.70
N LYS A 196 18.00 -55.37 20.02
CA LYS A 196 18.84 -54.59 20.95
C LYS A 196 20.29 -54.84 20.51
N VAL A 197 20.92 -53.84 19.90
CA VAL A 197 22.34 -53.88 19.59
C VAL A 197 23.07 -54.05 20.93
N LYS A 198 23.58 -55.25 21.21
CA LYS A 198 24.53 -55.44 22.31
C LYS A 198 25.72 -54.50 22.04
N PRO A 199 26.12 -53.62 22.97
CA PRO A 199 27.32 -52.83 22.78
C PRO A 199 28.49 -53.79 22.66
N ARG A 200 29.11 -53.85 21.48
CA ARG A 200 30.39 -54.56 21.31
C ARG A 200 31.43 -53.81 22.14
N LYS A 201 31.69 -54.30 23.35
CA LYS A 201 32.89 -53.95 24.11
C LYS A 201 34.10 -54.43 23.30
N GLY A 202 35.00 -53.50 23.02
CA GLY A 202 36.34 -53.77 22.49
C GLY A 202 36.41 -54.05 20.99
N ARG A 203 36.71 -53.02 20.20
CA ARG A 203 37.76 -53.06 19.15
C ARG A 203 37.97 -51.69 18.52
N ARG A 204 39.17 -51.16 18.78
CA ARG A 204 40.02 -50.27 17.97
C ARG A 204 39.43 -48.93 17.51
N PHE A 205 39.79 -47.89 18.28
CA PHE A 205 40.16 -46.58 17.75
C PHE A 205 41.11 -46.78 16.54
N PHE A 206 40.96 -46.00 15.48
CA PHE A 206 41.67 -46.12 14.20
C PHE A 206 41.20 -47.25 13.26
N SER A 207 39.94 -47.16 12.84
CA SER A 207 39.59 -47.45 11.45
C SER A 207 38.68 -46.33 10.98
N GLY A 208 38.98 -45.72 9.83
CA GLY A 208 38.24 -44.60 9.29
C GLY A 208 36.75 -44.91 9.27
N ARG A 209 35.99 -44.28 10.16
CA ARG A 209 34.53 -44.26 10.08
C ARG A 209 34.20 -43.63 8.74
N LYS A 210 33.96 -44.46 7.72
CA LYS A 210 33.19 -44.10 6.53
C LYS A 210 31.99 -43.32 7.06
N LYS A 211 31.90 -42.03 6.70
CA LYS A 211 30.80 -41.12 7.06
C LYS A 211 29.47 -41.81 6.77
N GLN A 212 28.91 -42.52 7.75
CA GLN A 212 27.53 -42.96 7.73
C GLN A 212 26.73 -41.66 7.81
N ALA A 213 26.15 -41.25 6.68
CA ALA A 213 25.31 -40.08 6.61
C ALA A 213 24.24 -40.19 7.72
N ASN A 214 24.17 -39.19 8.59
CA ASN A 214 23.16 -39.12 9.66
C ASN A 214 21.77 -38.99 9.02
N TYR A 215 21.15 -40.12 8.68
CA TYR A 215 19.78 -40.17 8.18
C TYR A 215 18.80 -39.79 9.28
N TRP A 216 17.77 -39.03 8.93
CA TRP A 216 16.78 -38.59 9.89
C TRP A 216 15.81 -39.74 10.20
N ARG A 217 15.60 -40.03 11.50
CA ARG A 217 14.77 -41.16 11.92
C ARG A 217 13.29 -40.89 11.61
N VAL A 218 12.67 -41.83 10.89
CA VAL A 218 11.23 -41.85 10.60
C VAL A 218 10.72 -43.28 10.76
N ASP A 219 9.61 -43.42 11.48
CA ASP A 219 9.03 -44.72 11.89
C ASP A 219 7.77 -45.05 11.07
N THR A 220 6.92 -44.05 10.81
CA THR A 220 5.66 -44.18 10.04
C THR A 220 5.53 -43.07 9.00
N TYR A 221 4.80 -43.31 7.91
CA TYR A 221 4.47 -42.30 6.90
C TYR A 221 3.06 -42.53 6.32
N LEU A 222 2.43 -41.47 5.83
CA LEU A 222 1.16 -41.55 5.10
C LEU A 222 1.41 -41.98 3.66
N SER A 223 0.87 -43.14 3.30
CA SER A 223 0.92 -43.66 1.92
C SER A 223 -0.23 -43.12 1.07
N SER A 224 -1.36 -42.80 1.69
CA SER A 224 -2.48 -42.03 1.13
C SER A 224 -3.08 -41.18 2.26
N PHE A 225 -4.07 -40.34 1.96
CA PHE A 225 -4.75 -39.53 2.97
C PHE A 225 -5.39 -40.36 4.11
N SER A 226 -5.66 -41.65 3.90
CA SER A 226 -6.31 -42.54 4.88
C SER A 226 -5.43 -43.70 5.38
N LYS A 227 -4.24 -43.93 4.81
CA LYS A 227 -3.44 -45.14 5.08
C LYS A 227 -2.03 -44.82 5.60
N VAL A 228 -1.77 -45.23 6.84
CA VAL A 228 -0.44 -45.14 7.50
C VAL A 228 0.35 -46.42 7.25
N ASN A 229 1.57 -46.29 6.73
CA ASN A 229 2.52 -47.40 6.51
C ASN A 229 3.79 -47.24 7.37
N LEU A 230 4.47 -48.35 7.63
CA LEU A 230 5.78 -48.37 8.29
C LEU A 230 6.91 -48.17 7.28
N VAL A 231 7.97 -47.50 7.71
CA VAL A 231 9.16 -47.27 6.88
C VAL A 231 9.91 -48.60 6.66
N ARG A 232 10.28 -48.87 5.40
CA ARG A 232 11.04 -50.07 4.98
C ARG A 232 12.54 -49.78 4.94
N ARG A 233 13.39 -50.82 4.90
CA ARG A 233 14.84 -50.65 4.78
C ARG A 233 15.23 -50.12 3.42
N THR A 234 16.23 -49.24 3.42
CA THR A 234 16.82 -48.64 2.23
C THR A 234 18.15 -49.25 1.83
N ASP A 235 18.68 -50.20 2.63
CA ASP A 235 20.03 -50.76 2.46
C ASP A 235 20.23 -51.55 1.15
N HIS A 236 19.14 -51.91 0.45
CA HIS A 236 19.17 -52.66 -0.82
C HIS A 236 19.29 -51.77 -2.06
N TYR A 237 19.22 -50.45 -1.91
CA TYR A 237 19.37 -49.50 -3.00
C TYR A 237 20.75 -48.82 -2.93
N THR A 238 21.47 -48.76 -4.05
CA THR A 238 22.73 -48.02 -4.14
C THR A 238 22.47 -46.53 -3.98
N ARG A 239 23.46 -45.82 -3.43
CA ARG A 239 23.38 -44.37 -3.21
C ARG A 239 23.15 -43.61 -4.52
N ASP A 240 23.74 -44.09 -5.61
CA ASP A 240 23.60 -43.50 -6.94
C ASP A 240 22.17 -43.60 -7.48
N MET A 241 21.45 -44.71 -7.22
CA MET A 241 20.03 -44.86 -7.59
C MET A 241 19.12 -43.90 -6.80
N VAL A 242 19.43 -43.65 -5.54
CA VAL A 242 18.68 -42.69 -4.71
C VAL A 242 18.94 -41.26 -5.17
N ASP A 243 20.21 -40.93 -5.44
CA ASP A 243 20.62 -39.59 -5.88
C ASP A 243 20.11 -39.26 -7.30
N SER A 244 19.95 -40.25 -8.18
CA SER A 244 19.38 -40.04 -9.53
C SER A 244 17.88 -39.71 -9.49
N VAL A 245 17.12 -40.35 -8.59
CA VAL A 245 15.70 -40.05 -8.38
C VAL A 245 15.52 -38.62 -7.89
N PHE A 246 16.33 -38.18 -6.92
CA PHE A 246 16.30 -36.78 -6.48
C PHE A 246 16.65 -35.82 -7.62
N ARG A 247 17.70 -36.11 -8.41
CA ARG A 247 18.13 -35.27 -9.54
C ARG A 247 17.06 -35.07 -10.61
N GLN A 248 16.32 -36.12 -10.98
CA GLN A 248 15.20 -35.97 -11.94
C GLN A 248 14.10 -35.06 -11.38
N ASN A 249 13.72 -35.24 -10.12
CA ASN A 249 12.70 -34.40 -9.48
C ASN A 249 13.14 -32.93 -9.45
N HIS A 250 14.43 -32.65 -9.22
CA HIS A 250 14.97 -31.29 -9.29
C HIS A 250 14.85 -30.69 -10.69
N LEU A 251 15.16 -31.45 -11.75
CA LEU A 251 15.03 -30.96 -13.13
C LEU A 251 13.58 -30.66 -13.49
N ASN A 252 12.65 -31.53 -13.09
CA ASN A 252 11.22 -31.31 -13.33
C ASN A 252 10.68 -30.10 -12.55
N ALA A 253 11.20 -29.84 -11.35
CA ALA A 253 10.92 -28.64 -10.58
C ALA A 253 11.42 -27.37 -11.28
N ALA A 254 12.64 -27.38 -11.85
CA ALA A 254 13.20 -26.23 -12.56
C ALA A 254 12.33 -25.78 -13.76
N VAL A 255 11.65 -26.71 -14.44
CA VAL A 255 10.70 -26.37 -15.52
C VAL A 255 9.50 -25.58 -14.98
N ILE A 256 8.97 -25.95 -13.80
CA ILE A 256 7.89 -25.19 -13.15
C ILE A 256 8.38 -23.79 -12.78
N GLU A 257 9.61 -23.67 -12.27
CA GLU A 257 10.21 -22.36 -11.96
C GLU A 257 10.26 -21.47 -13.20
N ILE A 258 10.66 -22.01 -14.36
CA ILE A 258 10.68 -21.30 -15.64
C ILE A 258 9.26 -20.89 -16.06
N ILE A 259 8.27 -21.77 -15.96
CA ILE A 259 6.88 -21.47 -16.34
C ILE A 259 6.32 -20.32 -15.48
N VAL A 260 6.54 -20.37 -14.16
CA VAL A 260 6.09 -19.30 -13.24
C VAL A 260 6.79 -17.99 -13.57
N PHE A 261 8.10 -18.03 -13.80
CA PHE A 261 8.89 -16.86 -14.18
C PHE A 261 8.42 -16.24 -15.50
N VAL A 262 8.17 -17.04 -16.54
CA VAL A 262 7.62 -16.58 -17.83
C VAL A 262 6.22 -15.99 -17.64
N SER A 263 5.38 -16.61 -16.81
CA SER A 263 4.05 -16.08 -16.49
C SER A 263 4.11 -14.68 -15.89
N PHE A 264 5.08 -14.42 -14.99
CA PHE A 264 5.34 -13.09 -14.45
C PHE A 264 5.75 -12.08 -15.52
N ILE A 265 6.64 -12.46 -16.43
CA ILE A 265 7.05 -11.59 -17.54
C ILE A 265 5.84 -11.24 -18.40
N VAL A 266 5.00 -12.22 -18.75
CA VAL A 266 3.78 -11.98 -19.54
C VAL A 266 2.83 -11.03 -18.81
N MET A 267 2.57 -11.25 -17.51
CA MET A 267 1.74 -10.33 -16.72
C MET A 267 2.33 -8.91 -16.68
N GLY A 268 3.65 -8.78 -16.52
CA GLY A 268 4.36 -7.49 -16.57
C GLY A 268 4.26 -6.81 -17.94
N LEU A 269 4.30 -7.59 -19.03
CA LEU A 269 4.16 -7.10 -20.40
C LEU A 269 2.73 -6.65 -20.75
N PHE A 270 1.71 -7.24 -20.13
CA PHE A 270 0.30 -6.91 -20.42
C PHE A 270 -0.43 -6.21 -19.26
N LYS A 271 0.31 -5.64 -18.29
CA LYS A 271 -0.21 -4.98 -17.07
C LYS A 271 -1.22 -3.84 -17.29
N ASP A 272 -1.28 -3.27 -18.49
CA ASP A 272 -2.24 -2.22 -18.82
C ASP A 272 -3.66 -2.72 -19.03
N TYR A 273 -3.81 -4.00 -19.39
CA TYR A 273 -5.09 -4.64 -19.61
C TYR A 273 -5.63 -5.17 -18.29
N GLY A 274 -6.89 -4.83 -17.98
CA GLY A 274 -7.54 -5.21 -16.71
C GLY A 274 -7.48 -6.72 -16.42
N PHE A 275 -7.51 -7.56 -17.45
CA PHE A 275 -7.41 -9.02 -17.34
C PHE A 275 -6.11 -9.51 -16.69
N PHE A 276 -4.98 -8.82 -16.90
CA PHE A 276 -3.69 -9.24 -16.33
C PHE A 276 -3.43 -8.64 -14.94
N LYS A 277 -4.25 -7.70 -14.48
CA LYS A 277 -4.18 -7.11 -13.14
C LYS A 277 -4.82 -8.06 -12.13
N ILE A 278 -4.08 -9.10 -11.75
CA ILE A 278 -4.51 -10.03 -10.70
C ILE A 278 -4.58 -9.33 -9.33
N PRO A 279 -5.32 -9.88 -8.35
CA PRO A 279 -5.34 -9.35 -7.00
C PRO A 279 -3.93 -9.17 -6.41
N ALA A 280 -3.73 -8.09 -5.67
CA ALA A 280 -2.46 -7.74 -5.05
C ALA A 280 -1.99 -8.79 -4.05
N GLY A 281 -2.89 -9.34 -3.23
CA GLY A 281 -2.57 -10.45 -2.34
C GLY A 281 -2.00 -11.65 -3.09
N ALA A 282 -2.58 -11.99 -4.26
CA ALA A 282 -2.09 -13.08 -5.11
C ALA A 282 -0.69 -12.75 -5.65
N SER A 283 -0.47 -11.51 -6.07
CA SER A 283 0.82 -11.02 -6.53
C SER A 283 1.91 -11.17 -5.46
N VAL A 284 1.61 -10.76 -4.21
CA VAL A 284 2.53 -10.91 -3.07
C VAL A 284 2.85 -12.39 -2.78
N ILE A 285 1.84 -13.26 -2.79
CA ILE A 285 2.02 -14.71 -2.61
C ILE A 285 2.91 -15.30 -3.71
N LEU A 286 2.73 -14.86 -4.95
CA LEU A 286 3.54 -15.33 -6.07
C LEU A 286 4.98 -14.80 -5.98
N ILE A 287 5.23 -13.58 -5.47
CA ILE A 287 6.59 -13.10 -5.16
C ILE A 287 7.24 -14.00 -4.11
N PHE A 288 6.54 -14.29 -3.02
CA PHE A 288 7.06 -15.18 -1.99
C PHE A 288 7.40 -16.55 -2.57
N SER A 289 6.55 -17.06 -3.47
CA SER A 289 6.82 -18.28 -4.23
C SER A 289 8.11 -18.15 -5.04
N MET A 290 8.29 -17.06 -5.79
CA MET A 290 9.50 -16.82 -6.58
C MET A 290 10.76 -16.75 -5.71
N LEU A 291 10.73 -16.02 -4.60
CA LEU A 291 11.86 -15.90 -3.68
C LEU A 291 12.23 -17.26 -3.06
N ILE A 292 11.24 -18.08 -2.71
CA ILE A 292 11.46 -19.45 -2.22
C ILE A 292 12.14 -20.31 -3.30
N MET A 293 11.63 -20.30 -4.54
CA MET A 293 12.21 -21.05 -5.66
C MET A 293 13.65 -20.62 -5.91
N LEU A 294 13.89 -19.31 -6.04
CA LEU A 294 15.21 -18.73 -6.28
C LEU A 294 16.19 -19.12 -5.16
N SER A 295 15.78 -19.01 -3.90
CA SER A 295 16.61 -19.40 -2.76
C SER A 295 16.96 -20.90 -2.75
N SER A 296 16.05 -21.74 -3.25
CA SER A 296 16.23 -23.19 -3.34
C SER A 296 17.17 -23.55 -4.50
N ALA A 297 17.01 -22.90 -5.65
CA ALA A 297 17.89 -23.03 -6.80
C ALA A 297 19.34 -22.61 -6.47
N PHE A 298 19.54 -21.46 -5.81
CA PHE A 298 20.87 -21.02 -5.38
C PHE A 298 21.55 -22.01 -4.42
N ARG A 299 20.80 -22.54 -3.43
CA ARG A 299 21.33 -23.57 -2.51
C ARG A 299 21.68 -24.86 -3.24
N PHE A 300 20.94 -25.20 -4.28
CA PHE A 300 21.20 -26.38 -5.09
C PHE A 300 22.48 -26.21 -5.94
N TRP A 301 22.64 -25.10 -6.66
CA TRP A 301 23.79 -24.86 -7.53
C TRP A 301 25.08 -24.58 -6.76
N LEU A 302 25.02 -23.70 -5.75
CA LEU A 302 26.20 -23.22 -5.03
C LEU A 302 26.53 -24.01 -3.76
N LYS A 303 25.66 -24.95 -3.36
CA LYS A 303 25.82 -25.81 -2.19
C LYS A 303 26.17 -24.99 -0.94
N ALA A 304 27.33 -25.25 -0.33
CA ALA A 304 27.78 -24.58 0.90
C ALA A 304 28.10 -23.08 0.70
N TRP A 305 28.38 -22.64 -0.53
CA TRP A 305 28.70 -21.25 -0.85
C TRP A 305 27.47 -20.38 -1.12
N ALA A 306 26.27 -20.94 -1.11
CA ALA A 306 25.04 -20.22 -1.45
C ALA A 306 24.83 -18.97 -0.57
N THR A 307 25.04 -19.08 0.74
CA THR A 307 24.90 -17.94 1.67
C THR A 307 25.91 -16.84 1.34
N THR A 308 27.18 -17.19 1.14
CA THR A 308 28.23 -16.24 0.80
C THR A 308 27.95 -15.55 -0.54
N ALA A 309 27.48 -16.30 -1.53
CA ALA A 309 27.12 -15.75 -2.84
C ALA A 309 25.91 -14.81 -2.78
N ILE A 310 24.90 -15.10 -1.96
CA ILE A 310 23.76 -14.19 -1.74
C ILE A 310 24.22 -12.88 -1.11
N ILE A 311 25.11 -12.95 -0.12
CA ILE A 311 25.68 -11.74 0.51
C ILE A 311 26.50 -10.94 -0.50
N ALA A 312 27.37 -11.61 -1.27
CA ALA A 312 28.15 -10.96 -2.31
C ALA A 312 27.27 -10.32 -3.39
N LEU A 313 26.20 -11.00 -3.82
CA LEU A 313 25.21 -10.47 -4.77
C LEU A 313 24.51 -9.23 -4.19
N PHE A 314 24.13 -9.25 -2.91
CA PHE A 314 23.53 -8.09 -2.27
C PHE A 314 24.48 -6.89 -2.23
N ILE A 315 25.76 -7.10 -1.88
CA ILE A 315 26.79 -6.05 -1.90
C ILE A 315 27.00 -5.52 -3.32
N LEU A 316 27.02 -6.42 -4.32
CA LEU A 316 27.15 -6.06 -5.73
C LEU A 316 25.96 -5.22 -6.19
N ILE A 317 24.72 -5.65 -5.94
CA ILE A 317 23.51 -4.91 -6.29
C ILE A 317 23.50 -3.55 -5.60
N ASN A 318 23.82 -3.48 -4.30
CA ASN A 318 23.91 -2.22 -3.56
C ASN A 318 24.97 -1.28 -4.15
N THR A 319 26.10 -1.81 -4.60
CA THR A 319 27.17 -1.03 -5.25
C THR A 319 26.75 -0.56 -6.64
N LEU A 320 26.16 -1.44 -7.46
CA LEU A 320 25.63 -1.11 -8.78
C LEU A 320 24.47 -0.09 -8.71
N SER A 321 23.67 -0.13 -7.64
CA SER A 321 22.57 0.81 -7.41
C SER A 321 23.07 2.26 -7.31
N LYS A 322 24.27 2.49 -6.75
CA LYS A 322 24.89 3.83 -6.70
C LYS A 322 25.20 4.42 -8.08
N TYR A 323 25.38 3.58 -9.10
CA TYR A 323 25.63 4.00 -10.49
C TYR A 323 24.33 4.23 -11.28
N GLY A 324 23.17 4.26 -10.62
CA GLY A 324 21.88 4.54 -11.26
C GLY A 324 21.30 3.39 -12.09
N VAL A 325 21.98 2.23 -12.17
CA VAL A 325 21.54 1.06 -12.98
C VAL A 325 20.18 0.51 -12.53
N PHE A 326 19.86 0.63 -11.24
CA PHE A 326 18.59 0.19 -10.65
C PHE A 326 17.70 1.35 -10.18
N TYR A 327 18.12 2.60 -10.39
CA TYR A 327 17.39 3.78 -9.94
C TYR A 327 16.56 4.34 -11.10
N SER A 328 15.32 3.87 -11.22
CA SER A 328 14.36 4.55 -12.09
C SER A 328 13.83 5.77 -11.35
N GLU A 329 14.26 6.96 -11.76
CA GLU A 329 13.69 8.21 -11.25
C GLU A 329 12.18 8.26 -11.52
N ASN A 330 11.40 8.38 -10.46
CA ASN A 330 9.98 8.60 -10.59
C ASN A 330 9.73 10.08 -10.89
N LYS A 331 9.41 10.40 -12.15
CA LYS A 331 9.27 11.78 -12.63
C LYS A 331 7.84 12.30 -12.44
N ALA A 332 7.68 13.61 -12.29
CA ALA A 332 6.39 14.29 -12.40
C ALA A 332 6.00 14.39 -13.88
N TYR A 333 4.81 13.93 -14.24
CA TYR A 333 4.41 13.86 -15.64
C TYR A 333 4.01 15.25 -16.17
N GLY A 334 4.52 15.60 -17.34
CA GLY A 334 4.24 16.87 -18.02
C GLY A 334 5.34 17.93 -17.86
N LEU A 335 6.29 17.75 -16.95
CA LEU A 335 7.52 18.54 -16.92
C LEU A 335 8.51 18.09 -18.01
N ASP A 336 9.33 19.03 -18.46
CA ASP A 336 10.41 18.76 -19.41
C ASP A 336 11.74 18.47 -18.69
N TYR A 337 12.18 17.22 -18.77
CA TYR A 337 13.44 16.76 -18.17
C TYR A 337 14.61 16.78 -19.17
N THR A 338 14.39 17.24 -20.40
CA THR A 338 15.44 17.40 -21.43
C THR A 338 16.12 18.77 -21.35
N GLN A 339 15.43 19.74 -20.75
CA GLN A 339 15.97 21.07 -20.49
C GLN A 339 17.04 21.04 -19.40
N LYS A 340 17.87 22.10 -19.36
CA LYS A 340 18.84 22.29 -18.27
C LYS A 340 18.10 22.25 -16.92
N PRO A 341 18.52 21.42 -15.94
CA PRO A 341 17.85 21.36 -14.64
C PRO A 341 17.82 22.70 -13.92
N ALA A 342 16.74 22.99 -13.20
CA ALA A 342 16.62 24.17 -12.38
C ALA A 342 17.67 24.17 -11.25
N THR A 343 18.38 25.27 -11.05
CA THR A 343 19.35 25.37 -9.94
C THR A 343 18.62 25.40 -8.60
N TYR A 344 18.87 24.41 -7.74
CA TYR A 344 18.29 24.34 -6.40
C TYR A 344 19.30 24.86 -5.37
N SER A 345 19.30 26.17 -5.12
CA SER A 345 20.26 26.84 -4.23
C SER A 345 19.64 28.07 -3.57
N ILE A 346 20.20 28.50 -2.44
CA ILE A 346 19.75 29.70 -1.72
C ILE A 346 19.89 30.94 -2.61
N GLU A 347 20.98 31.05 -3.36
CA GLU A 347 21.26 32.15 -4.28
C GLU A 347 20.18 32.21 -5.37
N ARG A 348 19.78 31.04 -5.89
CA ARG A 348 18.69 30.98 -6.87
C ARG A 348 17.37 31.43 -6.26
N PHE A 349 17.01 30.97 -5.06
CA PHE A 349 15.75 31.39 -4.42
C PHE A 349 15.69 32.89 -4.18
N LYS A 350 16.80 33.49 -3.70
CA LYS A 350 16.91 34.94 -3.56
C LYS A 350 16.77 35.66 -4.90
N SER A 351 17.34 35.11 -5.99
CA SER A 351 17.19 35.71 -7.32
C SER A 351 15.77 35.59 -7.91
N LEU A 352 14.96 34.65 -7.42
CA LEU A 352 13.56 34.48 -7.82
C LEU A 352 12.61 35.36 -7.00
N ASP A 353 13.09 35.89 -5.87
CA ASP A 353 12.34 36.77 -4.97
C ASP A 353 12.42 38.23 -5.43
N ASP A 354 11.89 38.50 -6.62
CA ASP A 354 11.82 39.84 -7.21
C ASP A 354 10.58 40.60 -6.67
N PRO A 355 10.77 41.73 -5.95
CA PRO A 355 9.67 42.51 -5.40
C PRO A 355 8.66 43.01 -6.44
N TYR A 356 9.10 43.29 -7.68
CA TYR A 356 8.20 43.73 -8.75
C TYR A 356 7.25 42.61 -9.18
N LEU A 357 7.80 41.41 -9.37
CA LEU A 357 6.99 40.22 -9.69
C LEU A 357 6.09 39.83 -8.52
N VAL A 358 6.56 39.92 -7.28
CA VAL A 358 5.74 39.66 -6.09
C VAL A 358 4.55 40.62 -6.03
N LYS A 359 4.78 41.91 -6.35
CA LYS A 359 3.71 42.90 -6.43
C LYS A 359 2.73 42.62 -7.57
N ALA A 360 3.22 42.24 -8.75
CA ALA A 360 2.37 41.86 -9.88
C ALA A 360 1.48 40.64 -9.55
N ASP A 361 2.05 39.63 -8.89
CA ASP A 361 1.32 38.43 -8.46
C ASP A 361 0.28 38.77 -7.39
N TYR A 362 0.63 39.65 -6.44
CA TYR A 362 -0.30 40.19 -5.45
C TYR A 362 -1.48 40.91 -6.11
N ASP A 363 -1.20 41.81 -7.05
CA ASP A 363 -2.22 42.59 -7.76
C ASP A 363 -3.11 41.69 -8.63
N SER A 364 -2.54 40.64 -9.24
CA SER A 364 -3.31 39.60 -9.93
C SER A 364 -4.30 38.91 -9.00
N THR A 365 -3.88 38.55 -7.78
CA THR A 365 -4.78 37.94 -6.80
C THR A 365 -5.83 38.91 -6.28
N ILE A 366 -5.52 40.21 -6.16
CA ILE A 366 -6.54 41.24 -5.85
C ILE A 366 -7.65 41.25 -6.91
N LEU A 367 -7.32 41.08 -8.20
CA LEU A 367 -8.35 40.95 -9.25
C LEU A 367 -9.25 39.72 -9.04
N ILE A 368 -8.68 38.59 -8.61
CA ILE A 368 -9.45 37.39 -8.25
C ILE A 368 -10.38 37.66 -7.07
N LEU A 369 -9.87 38.32 -6.03
CA LEU A 369 -10.64 38.69 -4.84
C LEU A 369 -11.78 39.65 -5.17
N ASN A 370 -11.56 40.62 -6.07
CA ASN A 370 -12.60 41.52 -6.55
C ASN A 370 -13.70 40.76 -7.32
N ARG A 371 -13.33 39.83 -8.21
CA ARG A 371 -14.29 38.94 -8.89
C ARG A 371 -15.02 38.02 -7.92
N TRP A 372 -14.35 37.57 -6.87
CA TRP A 372 -15.00 36.81 -5.79
C TRP A 372 -16.05 37.67 -5.08
N LYS A 373 -15.74 38.92 -4.77
CA LYS A 373 -16.66 39.88 -4.14
C LYS A 373 -17.88 40.16 -5.01
N GLU A 374 -17.71 40.29 -6.33
CA GLU A 374 -18.80 40.53 -7.28
C GLU A 374 -19.91 39.47 -7.22
N LYS A 375 -19.61 38.24 -6.81
CA LYS A 375 -20.61 37.18 -6.59
C LYS A 375 -21.68 37.53 -5.57
N PHE A 376 -21.43 38.51 -4.70
CA PHE A 376 -22.26 38.87 -3.56
C PHE A 376 -22.78 40.31 -3.63
N ILE A 377 -22.62 41.00 -4.77
CA ILE A 377 -22.97 42.42 -4.90
C ILE A 377 -24.47 42.70 -4.68
N ASN A 378 -25.32 41.72 -4.93
CA ASN A 378 -26.77 41.81 -4.75
C ASN A 378 -27.22 41.42 -3.33
N GLU A 379 -26.30 41.04 -2.44
CA GLU A 379 -26.61 40.62 -1.08
C GLU A 379 -26.48 41.78 -0.08
N THR A 380 -27.29 41.77 0.99
CA THR A 380 -27.24 42.83 2.00
C THR A 380 -26.10 42.59 3.00
N GLY A 381 -25.14 43.51 3.06
CA GLY A 381 -23.98 43.42 3.94
C GLY A 381 -22.79 42.65 3.37
N LYS A 382 -21.68 42.60 4.11
CA LYS A 382 -20.44 41.96 3.65
C LYS A 382 -20.52 40.43 3.80
N PRO A 383 -20.12 39.64 2.78
CA PRO A 383 -20.12 38.18 2.88
C PRO A 383 -19.03 37.67 3.84
N LYS A 384 -19.21 36.45 4.34
CA LYS A 384 -18.14 35.70 5.01
C LYS A 384 -17.25 35.03 3.96
N MET A 385 -15.94 35.09 4.14
CA MET A 385 -14.97 34.37 3.30
C MET A 385 -14.62 33.04 3.93
N VAL A 386 -14.62 31.96 3.14
CA VAL A 386 -14.31 30.61 3.62
C VAL A 386 -12.92 30.16 3.14
N PHE A 387 -12.12 29.60 4.04
CA PHE A 387 -10.92 28.83 3.72
C PHE A 387 -11.13 27.38 4.13
N VAL A 388 -10.83 26.45 3.22
CA VAL A 388 -10.99 25.01 3.46
C VAL A 388 -9.61 24.38 3.62
N ASN A 389 -9.40 23.75 4.76
CA ASN A 389 -8.20 22.99 5.09
C ASN A 389 -8.56 21.51 5.12
N CYS A 390 -7.83 20.68 4.38
CA CYS A 390 -8.07 19.24 4.33
C CYS A 390 -6.87 18.45 4.84
N SER A 391 -7.05 17.72 5.94
CA SER A 391 -6.00 16.85 6.47
C SER A 391 -5.66 15.68 5.56
N GLY A 392 -4.41 15.20 5.61
CA GLY A 392 -4.03 13.94 4.99
C GLY A 392 -4.61 12.73 5.71
N GLY A 393 -4.72 11.60 5.02
CA GLY A 393 -5.29 10.37 5.60
C GLY A 393 -5.60 9.25 4.61
N GLY A 394 -4.94 9.22 3.44
CA GLY A 394 -5.26 8.25 2.39
C GLY A 394 -6.71 8.32 1.91
N LEU A 395 -7.29 7.18 1.54
CA LEU A 395 -8.62 7.10 0.94
C LEU A 395 -9.74 7.58 1.88
N ARG A 396 -9.61 7.36 3.20
CA ARG A 396 -10.62 7.84 4.18
C ARG A 396 -10.72 9.36 4.19
N ALA A 397 -9.59 10.07 4.09
CA ALA A 397 -9.57 11.52 4.02
C ALA A 397 -10.12 12.03 2.67
N SER A 398 -9.82 11.33 1.56
CA SER A 398 -10.40 11.69 0.25
C SER A 398 -11.92 11.62 0.25
N ILE A 399 -12.48 10.54 0.80
CA ILE A 399 -13.92 10.38 0.96
C ILE A 399 -14.47 11.48 1.88
N TRP A 400 -13.82 11.69 3.03
CA TRP A 400 -14.31 12.61 4.05
C TRP A 400 -14.35 14.06 3.58
N SER A 401 -13.25 14.57 3.01
CA SER A 401 -13.20 15.91 2.43
C SER A 401 -14.24 16.10 1.35
N PHE A 402 -14.39 15.12 0.44
CA PHE A 402 -15.43 15.18 -0.58
C PHE A 402 -16.84 15.22 0.04
N ARG A 403 -17.13 14.36 1.02
CA ARG A 403 -18.45 14.26 1.66
C ARG A 403 -18.83 15.54 2.40
N ILE A 404 -17.91 16.12 3.18
CA ILE A 404 -18.18 17.38 3.90
C ILE A 404 -18.51 18.50 2.92
N MET A 405 -17.68 18.68 1.88
CA MET A 405 -17.91 19.73 0.89
C MET A 405 -19.23 19.52 0.13
N GLN A 406 -19.52 18.26 -0.25
CA GLN A 406 -20.78 17.88 -0.89
C GLN A 406 -22.00 18.21 -0.03
N VAL A 407 -22.00 17.83 1.24
CA VAL A 407 -23.13 18.09 2.15
C VAL A 407 -23.27 19.58 2.43
N ALA A 408 -22.15 20.28 2.66
CA ALA A 408 -22.17 21.72 2.91
C ALA A 408 -22.77 22.52 1.74
N ASP A 409 -22.44 22.17 0.48
CA ASP A 409 -23.05 22.80 -0.69
C ASP A 409 -24.47 22.32 -1.00
N SER A 410 -24.82 21.08 -0.65
CA SER A 410 -26.21 20.61 -0.76
C SER A 410 -27.13 21.46 0.11
N ILE A 411 -26.80 21.61 1.39
CA ILE A 411 -27.61 22.36 2.36
C ILE A 411 -27.59 23.86 2.07
N SER A 412 -26.44 24.39 1.65
CA SER A 412 -26.27 25.82 1.40
C SER A 412 -26.60 26.26 -0.04
N ASN A 413 -27.09 25.34 -0.89
CA ASN A 413 -27.33 25.57 -2.31
C ASN A 413 -26.14 26.24 -3.02
N ASN A 414 -24.98 25.58 -2.97
CA ASN A 414 -23.69 26.03 -3.50
C ASN A 414 -23.11 27.31 -2.87
N ARG A 415 -23.71 27.85 -1.81
CA ARG A 415 -23.19 29.05 -1.14
C ARG A 415 -21.85 28.79 -0.46
N PHE A 416 -21.63 27.61 0.12
CA PHE A 416 -20.37 27.25 0.76
C PHE A 416 -19.17 27.35 -0.20
N THR A 417 -19.22 26.71 -1.38
CA THR A 417 -18.14 26.81 -2.37
C THR A 417 -18.08 28.18 -3.02
N ARG A 418 -19.21 28.87 -3.21
CA ARG A 418 -19.20 30.26 -3.69
C ARG A 418 -18.44 31.19 -2.73
N SER A 419 -18.60 31.00 -1.42
CA SER A 419 -17.91 31.75 -0.37
C SER A 419 -16.48 31.26 -0.11
N THR A 420 -16.12 30.07 -0.61
CA THR A 420 -14.75 29.56 -0.50
C THR A 420 -13.83 30.32 -1.44
N GLN A 421 -12.75 30.86 -0.89
CA GLN A 421 -11.72 31.57 -1.65
C GLN A 421 -10.48 30.68 -1.88
N LEU A 422 -10.10 29.89 -0.87
CA LEU A 422 -8.86 29.10 -0.91
C LEU A 422 -9.08 27.71 -0.31
N ILE A 423 -8.54 26.70 -0.99
CA ILE A 423 -8.42 25.33 -0.50
C ILE A 423 -6.94 24.97 -0.38
N ALA A 424 -6.53 24.46 0.78
CA ALA A 424 -5.21 23.90 1.01
C ALA A 424 -5.31 22.60 1.81
N GLY A 425 -4.26 21.79 1.81
CA GLY A 425 -4.28 20.52 2.53
C GLY A 425 -3.21 19.54 2.11
N ALA A 426 -3.26 18.35 2.70
CA ALA A 426 -2.33 17.27 2.44
C ALA A 426 -2.99 15.99 1.93
N SER A 427 -2.19 15.18 1.26
CA SER A 427 -2.50 13.78 0.93
C SER A 427 -3.90 13.53 0.37
N GLY A 428 -4.57 12.48 0.84
CA GLY A 428 -5.92 12.11 0.43
C GLY A 428 -6.96 13.22 0.58
N GLY A 429 -6.90 14.07 1.62
CA GLY A 429 -7.89 15.14 1.82
C GLY A 429 -7.91 16.12 0.64
N ILE A 430 -6.74 16.54 0.16
CA ILE A 430 -6.67 17.42 -1.02
C ILE A 430 -7.15 16.74 -2.30
N ILE A 431 -6.98 15.41 -2.44
CA ILE A 431 -7.48 14.66 -3.60
C ILE A 431 -9.01 14.67 -3.61
N GLY A 432 -9.64 14.47 -2.44
CA GLY A 432 -11.09 14.58 -2.28
C GLY A 432 -11.61 15.96 -2.64
N ALA A 433 -10.97 17.00 -2.11
CA ALA A 433 -11.33 18.40 -2.39
C ALA A 433 -11.09 18.80 -3.86
N ALA A 434 -10.04 18.29 -4.50
CA ALA A 434 -9.73 18.53 -5.90
C ALA A 434 -10.78 17.90 -6.84
N TYR A 435 -11.19 16.66 -6.56
CA TYR A 435 -12.25 16.00 -7.31
C TYR A 435 -13.58 16.72 -7.14
N TYR A 436 -13.93 17.10 -5.90
CA TYR A 436 -15.10 17.92 -5.60
C TYR A 436 -15.12 19.21 -6.44
N ARG A 437 -14.02 19.97 -6.36
CA ARG A 437 -13.85 21.25 -7.05
C ARG A 437 -13.95 21.13 -8.57
N GLU A 438 -13.43 20.04 -9.16
CA GLU A 438 -13.57 19.76 -10.59
C GLU A 438 -15.03 19.47 -10.96
N LEU A 439 -15.76 18.70 -10.17
CA LEU A 439 -17.18 18.46 -10.43
C LEU A 439 -18.01 19.74 -10.30
N PHE A 440 -17.69 20.59 -9.32
CA PHE A 440 -18.30 21.91 -9.21
C PHE A 440 -18.04 22.77 -10.44
N LEU A 441 -16.81 22.80 -10.96
CA LEU A 441 -16.50 23.47 -12.23
C LEU A 441 -17.37 22.93 -13.39
N GLN A 442 -17.48 21.61 -13.53
CA GLN A 442 -18.30 21.00 -14.58
C GLN A 442 -19.78 21.35 -14.46
N GLN A 443 -20.31 21.45 -13.24
CA GLN A 443 -21.69 21.93 -13.02
C GLN A 443 -21.83 23.39 -13.48
N ARG A 444 -20.88 24.26 -13.12
CA ARG A 444 -20.90 25.67 -13.53
C ARG A 444 -20.77 25.87 -15.04
N LEU A 445 -20.12 24.95 -15.73
CA LEU A 445 -20.00 24.92 -17.19
C LEU A 445 -21.19 24.21 -17.88
N GLY A 446 -22.17 23.71 -17.13
CA GLY A 446 -23.34 23.01 -17.69
C GLY A 446 -23.05 21.59 -18.23
N LEU A 447 -21.87 21.03 -17.95
CA LEU A 447 -21.48 19.68 -18.41
C LEU A 447 -22.14 18.57 -17.60
N ILE A 448 -22.47 18.85 -16.34
CA ILE A 448 -23.23 17.95 -15.46
C ILE A 448 -24.34 18.73 -14.75
N LYS A 449 -25.46 18.06 -14.44
CA LYS A 449 -26.58 18.70 -13.72
C LYS A 449 -26.30 18.83 -12.22
N SER A 450 -25.78 17.78 -11.61
CA SER A 450 -25.47 17.72 -10.18
C SER A 450 -24.34 16.75 -9.93
N PHE A 451 -23.52 17.06 -8.93
CA PHE A 451 -22.50 16.18 -8.37
C PHE A 451 -22.85 15.69 -6.96
N ASN A 452 -24.01 16.09 -6.42
CA ASN A 452 -24.52 15.64 -5.10
C ASN A 452 -25.04 14.20 -5.13
N SER A 453 -24.55 13.37 -6.05
CA SER A 453 -24.93 11.98 -6.17
C SER A 453 -24.03 11.07 -5.33
N ARG A 454 -24.60 9.97 -4.87
CA ARG A 454 -23.83 8.90 -4.21
C ARG A 454 -22.75 8.31 -5.12
N LYS A 455 -22.97 8.30 -6.45
CA LYS A 455 -22.01 7.83 -7.44
C LYS A 455 -20.67 8.57 -7.37
N SER A 456 -20.67 9.88 -7.21
CA SER A 456 -19.43 10.66 -7.10
C SER A 456 -18.65 10.28 -5.83
N LEU A 457 -19.36 10.11 -4.73
CA LEU A 457 -18.78 9.70 -3.45
C LEU A 457 -18.20 8.28 -3.52
N ASP A 458 -18.91 7.33 -4.15
CA ASP A 458 -18.40 5.97 -4.35
C ASP A 458 -17.21 5.93 -5.32
N ASN A 459 -17.19 6.80 -6.34
CA ASN A 459 -16.07 6.92 -7.28
C ASN A 459 -14.77 7.33 -6.58
N ILE A 460 -14.80 8.32 -5.68
CA ILE A 460 -13.60 8.73 -4.96
C ILE A 460 -13.16 7.69 -3.90
N GLY A 461 -14.09 6.84 -3.45
CA GLY A 461 -13.83 5.74 -2.52
C GLY A 461 -13.40 4.41 -3.18
N LYS A 462 -13.17 4.38 -4.49
CA LYS A 462 -12.66 3.17 -5.17
C LYS A 462 -11.20 2.91 -4.84
N ASP A 463 -10.82 1.64 -4.94
CA ASP A 463 -9.47 1.18 -4.61
C ASP A 463 -8.38 1.86 -5.45
N LEU A 464 -7.28 2.19 -4.79
CA LEU A 464 -6.04 2.68 -5.38
C LEU A 464 -4.84 1.80 -4.99
N LEU A 465 -4.94 0.97 -3.96
CA LEU A 465 -3.83 0.17 -3.44
C LEU A 465 -3.57 -1.09 -4.26
N ASN A 466 -4.61 -1.76 -4.73
CA ASN A 466 -4.53 -3.03 -5.44
C ASN A 466 -3.71 -2.89 -6.76
N PRO A 467 -3.95 -1.87 -7.62
CA PRO A 467 -3.11 -1.65 -8.80
C PRO A 467 -1.66 -1.26 -8.46
N VAL A 468 -1.46 -0.50 -7.38
CA VAL A 468 -0.12 -0.09 -6.92
C VAL A 468 0.67 -1.31 -6.44
N ALA A 469 0.08 -2.17 -5.61
CA ALA A 469 0.72 -3.38 -5.11
C ALA A 469 0.97 -4.42 -6.22
N PHE A 470 0.05 -4.55 -7.18
CA PHE A 470 0.30 -5.32 -8.40
C PHE A 470 1.50 -4.75 -9.17
N SER A 471 1.57 -3.43 -9.37
CA SER A 471 2.68 -2.80 -10.08
C SER A 471 4.02 -2.98 -9.37
N ILE A 472 4.07 -2.91 -8.04
CA ILE A 472 5.29 -3.23 -7.27
C ILE A 472 5.79 -4.63 -7.65
N THR A 473 4.87 -5.57 -7.78
CA THR A 473 5.18 -6.97 -8.04
C THR A 473 5.70 -7.21 -9.46
N VAL A 474 4.98 -6.72 -10.47
CA VAL A 474 5.29 -7.06 -11.87
C VAL A 474 6.21 -6.05 -12.55
N SER A 475 6.35 -4.84 -11.99
CA SER A 475 7.11 -3.75 -12.59
C SER A 475 8.34 -3.41 -11.77
N ASP A 476 8.21 -3.14 -10.47
CA ASP A 476 9.33 -2.58 -9.70
C ASP A 476 10.38 -3.65 -9.34
N LEU A 477 9.97 -4.91 -9.14
CA LEU A 477 10.88 -6.02 -8.84
C LEU A 477 11.58 -6.61 -10.07
N PHE A 478 11.10 -6.32 -11.28
CA PHE A 478 11.67 -6.80 -12.54
C PHE A 478 12.20 -5.62 -13.37
N PHE A 479 12.94 -5.88 -14.45
CA PHE A 479 13.37 -4.81 -15.36
C PHE A 479 12.15 -4.24 -16.10
N ASN A 480 11.62 -3.11 -15.61
CA ASN A 480 10.49 -2.42 -16.21
C ASN A 480 10.89 -1.73 -17.52
N ILE A 481 10.71 -2.45 -18.63
CA ILE A 481 11.01 -1.94 -19.98
C ILE A 481 9.89 -1.06 -20.55
N GLN A 482 8.70 -1.04 -19.92
CA GLN A 482 7.56 -0.31 -20.46
C GLN A 482 7.63 1.17 -20.16
N ARG A 483 7.45 1.96 -21.23
CA ARG A 483 7.50 3.40 -21.17
C ARG A 483 6.24 4.02 -21.79
N PHE A 484 5.91 5.23 -21.37
CA PHE A 484 4.91 6.06 -22.01
C PHE A 484 5.47 7.47 -22.19
N ARG A 485 4.97 8.19 -23.18
CA ARG A 485 5.40 9.56 -23.48
C ARG A 485 4.37 10.54 -22.94
N ASP A 486 4.84 11.64 -22.36
CA ASP A 486 4.03 12.81 -22.05
C ASP A 486 4.77 14.08 -22.48
N GLY A 487 4.28 14.75 -23.52
CA GLY A 487 5.06 15.80 -24.20
C GLY A 487 6.36 15.24 -24.79
N ASN A 488 7.48 15.88 -24.48
CA ASN A 488 8.82 15.46 -24.93
C ASN A 488 9.51 14.46 -24.00
N THR A 489 8.93 14.19 -22.82
CA THR A 489 9.55 13.33 -21.81
C THR A 489 9.05 11.90 -21.93
N LEU A 490 9.97 10.94 -21.80
CA LEU A 490 9.68 9.52 -21.73
C LEU A 490 9.70 9.06 -20.26
N HIS A 491 8.64 8.40 -19.84
CA HIS A 491 8.41 7.96 -18.46
C HIS A 491 8.26 6.45 -18.38
N VAL A 492 8.64 5.87 -17.25
CA VAL A 492 8.47 4.44 -16.98
C VAL A 492 7.06 4.19 -16.44
N LYS A 493 6.42 3.09 -16.87
CA LYS A 493 5.12 2.68 -16.33
C LYS A 493 5.31 1.94 -14.99
N ASP A 494 5.62 2.65 -13.92
CA ASP A 494 5.83 2.08 -12.59
C ASP A 494 4.59 2.17 -11.69
N ARG A 495 4.75 1.92 -10.38
CA ARG A 495 3.65 2.02 -9.42
C ARG A 495 3.02 3.43 -9.31
N ALA A 496 3.74 4.50 -9.63
CA ALA A 496 3.14 5.83 -9.67
C ALA A 496 2.26 6.03 -10.91
N TYR A 497 2.66 5.47 -12.05
CA TYR A 497 1.79 5.41 -13.23
C TYR A 497 0.49 4.65 -12.90
N ALA A 498 0.59 3.50 -12.21
CA ALA A 498 -0.59 2.74 -11.78
C ALA A 498 -1.52 3.57 -10.90
N PHE A 499 -0.98 4.31 -9.92
CA PHE A 499 -1.75 5.21 -9.05
C PHE A 499 -2.48 6.31 -9.83
N GLU A 500 -1.76 7.08 -10.66
CA GLU A 500 -2.37 8.19 -11.41
C GLU A 500 -3.39 7.70 -12.45
N LYS A 501 -3.13 6.55 -13.08
CA LYS A 501 -4.07 5.93 -14.02
C LYS A 501 -5.35 5.50 -13.29
N GLN A 502 -5.22 4.79 -12.18
CA GLN A 502 -6.38 4.33 -11.41
C GLN A 502 -7.17 5.50 -10.82
N LEU A 503 -6.52 6.57 -10.34
CA LEU A 503 -7.21 7.76 -9.85
C LEU A 503 -8.04 8.43 -10.96
N ASN A 504 -7.51 8.53 -12.18
CA ASN A 504 -8.27 9.04 -13.32
C ASN A 504 -9.44 8.11 -13.66
N GLU A 505 -9.21 6.79 -13.73
CA GLU A 505 -10.28 5.81 -14.01
C GLU A 505 -11.40 5.87 -12.95
N ASN A 506 -11.03 5.93 -11.67
CA ASN A 506 -11.96 6.00 -10.53
C ASN A 506 -12.83 7.26 -10.60
N THR A 507 -12.25 8.39 -10.99
CA THR A 507 -12.94 9.69 -11.08
C THR A 507 -13.64 9.94 -12.42
N GLY A 508 -13.68 8.95 -13.32
CA GLY A 508 -14.33 9.11 -14.63
C GLY A 508 -13.57 10.04 -15.57
N MET A 509 -12.24 10.09 -15.44
CA MET A 509 -11.29 10.87 -16.25
C MET A 509 -11.38 12.39 -16.08
N VAL A 510 -12.22 12.90 -15.17
CA VAL A 510 -12.41 14.36 -15.00
C VAL A 510 -11.16 15.08 -14.51
N LEU A 511 -10.29 14.38 -13.76
CA LEU A 511 -9.03 14.92 -13.26
C LEU A 511 -7.88 14.81 -14.28
N GLN A 512 -8.11 14.24 -15.47
CA GLN A 512 -7.09 14.06 -16.50
C GLN A 512 -6.81 15.38 -17.24
N LYS A 513 -6.29 16.38 -16.52
CA LYS A 513 -6.01 17.73 -17.01
C LYS A 513 -4.59 18.17 -16.68
N ARG A 514 -4.16 19.27 -17.28
CA ARG A 514 -2.95 20.01 -16.89
C ARG A 514 -3.27 20.94 -15.72
N LEU A 515 -2.28 21.28 -14.91
CA LEU A 515 -2.44 22.29 -13.85
C LEU A 515 -2.98 23.61 -14.43
N SER A 516 -2.44 24.05 -15.56
CA SER A 516 -2.86 25.28 -16.26
C SER A 516 -4.33 25.34 -16.66
N ALA A 517 -5.02 24.20 -16.79
CA ALA A 517 -6.45 24.16 -17.10
C ALA A 517 -7.34 24.82 -16.03
N TYR A 518 -6.82 24.97 -14.81
CA TYR A 518 -7.51 25.62 -13.70
C TYR A 518 -7.20 27.11 -13.56
N ARG A 519 -6.30 27.67 -14.37
CA ARG A 519 -5.93 29.09 -14.27
C ARG A 519 -7.11 30.01 -14.55
N GLU A 520 -7.75 29.88 -15.70
CA GLU A 520 -8.88 30.76 -16.05
C GLU A 520 -10.09 30.60 -15.11
N PRO A 521 -10.51 29.38 -14.75
CA PRO A 521 -11.60 29.21 -13.77
C PRO A 521 -11.31 29.81 -12.39
N GLU A 522 -10.06 29.73 -11.90
CA GLU A 522 -9.65 30.39 -10.66
C GLU A 522 -9.60 31.91 -10.83
N ALA A 523 -9.03 32.39 -11.93
CA ALA A 523 -8.89 33.82 -12.20
C ALA A 523 -10.26 34.50 -12.30
N ALA A 524 -11.23 33.84 -12.93
CA ALA A 524 -12.62 34.29 -13.04
C ALA A 524 -13.43 34.10 -11.74
N ALA A 525 -12.81 33.60 -10.67
CA ALA A 525 -13.43 33.22 -9.41
C ALA A 525 -14.61 32.23 -9.59
N ILE A 526 -14.68 31.47 -10.69
CA ILE A 526 -15.74 30.47 -10.89
C ILE A 526 -15.62 29.35 -9.86
N ILE A 527 -14.37 28.97 -9.53
CA ILE A 527 -14.01 28.01 -8.51
C ILE A 527 -12.97 28.59 -7.56
N PRO A 528 -12.88 28.11 -6.31
CA PRO A 528 -11.86 28.59 -5.36
C PRO A 528 -10.44 28.30 -5.87
N MET A 529 -9.49 29.13 -5.42
CA MET A 529 -8.07 28.86 -5.60
C MET A 529 -7.68 27.60 -4.84
N MET A 530 -6.71 26.86 -5.36
CA MET A 530 -6.15 25.70 -4.68
C MET A 530 -4.62 25.79 -4.65
N VAL A 531 -4.05 25.55 -3.47
CA VAL A 531 -2.59 25.58 -3.27
C VAL A 531 -2.15 24.26 -2.65
N PHE A 532 -1.17 23.63 -3.27
CA PHE A 532 -0.52 22.41 -2.80
C PHE A 532 0.85 22.75 -2.20
N SER A 533 1.28 21.96 -1.23
CA SER A 533 2.50 22.22 -0.47
C SER A 533 3.32 20.95 -0.18
N PRO A 534 3.59 20.08 -1.18
CA PRO A 534 4.40 18.88 -0.95
C PRO A 534 5.75 19.21 -0.30
N THR A 535 6.25 18.26 0.49
CA THR A 535 7.48 18.42 1.25
C THR A 535 8.69 18.02 0.41
N ILE A 536 9.69 18.88 0.30
CA ILE A 536 10.97 18.55 -0.34
C ILE A 536 11.79 17.69 0.62
N VAL A 537 12.15 16.48 0.19
CA VAL A 537 12.85 15.47 1.00
C VAL A 537 14.26 15.92 1.38
N ASN A 538 14.92 16.66 0.50
CA ASN A 538 16.32 17.04 0.65
C ASN A 538 16.58 17.90 1.90
N ASP A 539 15.64 18.78 2.27
CA ASP A 539 15.82 19.76 3.34
C ASP A 539 14.53 20.14 4.09
N GLY A 540 13.42 19.48 3.77
CA GLY A 540 12.13 19.66 4.40
C GLY A 540 11.31 20.86 3.90
N ARG A 541 11.79 21.71 2.97
CA ARG A 541 11.04 22.90 2.49
C ARG A 541 9.68 22.57 1.89
N ARG A 542 8.73 23.53 1.94
CA ARG A 542 7.45 23.38 1.21
C ARG A 542 7.61 23.82 -0.22
N LEU A 543 7.20 22.98 -1.16
CA LEU A 543 7.10 23.35 -2.57
C LEU A 543 5.68 23.83 -2.85
N MET A 544 5.48 25.12 -3.03
CA MET A 544 4.17 25.75 -3.23
C MET A 544 3.75 25.63 -4.70
N ILE A 545 2.61 24.99 -4.97
CA ILE A 545 2.09 24.74 -6.33
C ILE A 545 0.68 25.32 -6.44
N SER A 546 0.44 26.11 -7.48
CA SER A 546 -0.88 26.65 -7.84
C SER A 546 -0.90 26.97 -9.34
N PRO A 547 -2.04 26.93 -10.05
CA PRO A 547 -2.11 27.42 -11.43
C PRO A 547 -2.01 28.95 -11.52
N GLN A 548 -2.28 29.65 -10.41
CA GLN A 548 -2.07 31.09 -10.26
C GLN A 548 -0.63 31.39 -9.85
N PRO A 549 -0.10 32.58 -10.17
CA PRO A 549 1.18 33.00 -9.65
C PRO A 549 1.00 33.42 -8.17
N ILE A 550 1.79 32.84 -7.29
CA ILE A 550 1.58 32.94 -5.82
C ILE A 550 2.85 33.33 -5.08
N SER A 551 3.75 34.08 -5.71
CA SER A 551 5.06 34.36 -5.10
C SER A 551 5.00 35.22 -3.86
N TYR A 552 3.90 35.94 -3.62
CA TYR A 552 3.63 36.58 -2.32
C TYR A 552 3.54 35.57 -1.16
N LEU A 553 3.22 34.30 -1.43
CA LEU A 553 3.33 33.24 -0.43
C LEU A 553 4.79 32.84 -0.22
N SER A 554 5.68 32.89 -1.19
CA SER A 554 7.10 32.54 -1.02
C SER A 554 8.03 33.75 -0.83
N HIS A 555 7.48 34.94 -0.58
CA HIS A 555 8.27 36.17 -0.44
C HIS A 555 8.94 36.23 0.92
N HIS A 556 10.25 36.51 0.94
CA HIS A 556 11.05 36.61 2.15
C HIS A 556 11.62 38.04 2.27
N LYS A 557 10.74 39.01 2.51
CA LYS A 557 11.16 40.41 2.70
C LYS A 557 12.07 40.53 3.92
N VAL A 558 13.27 41.06 3.72
CA VAL A 558 14.09 41.54 4.83
C VAL A 558 13.46 42.84 5.32
N ASP A 559 12.88 42.81 6.50
CA ASP A 559 12.37 44.02 7.15
C ASP A 559 13.53 44.82 7.72
N SER A 560 13.74 46.03 7.22
CA SER A 560 14.79 46.94 7.71
C SER A 560 14.62 47.31 9.19
N GLY A 561 13.39 47.26 9.71
CA GLY A 561 13.06 47.51 11.11
C GLY A 561 13.22 46.29 12.03
N PHE A 562 13.28 45.08 11.47
CA PHE A 562 13.40 43.83 12.22
C PHE A 562 14.63 43.05 11.75
N LYS A 563 15.75 43.21 12.48
CA LYS A 563 17.04 42.58 12.17
C LYS A 563 17.04 41.07 12.48
N PHE A 564 16.27 40.31 11.71
CA PHE A 564 16.19 38.87 11.79
C PHE A 564 16.33 38.25 10.40
N ASN A 565 17.33 37.39 10.21
CA ASN A 565 17.51 36.66 8.97
C ASN A 565 16.59 35.43 8.97
N SER A 566 15.43 35.55 8.32
CA SER A 566 14.51 34.43 8.15
C SER A 566 15.10 33.36 7.23
N THR A 567 14.73 32.11 7.49
CA THR A 567 15.09 31.01 6.60
C THR A 567 14.08 30.93 5.45
N ILE A 568 14.57 30.64 4.24
CA ILE A 568 13.72 30.38 3.08
C ILE A 568 13.13 28.98 3.26
N ASP A 569 11.85 28.94 3.56
CA ASP A 569 11.16 27.73 4.02
C ASP A 569 10.09 27.25 3.01
N GLU A 570 9.84 28.08 1.98
CA GLU A 570 8.84 27.90 0.93
C GLU A 570 9.42 28.27 -0.44
N ILE A 571 9.09 27.49 -1.46
CA ILE A 571 9.57 27.70 -2.83
C ILE A 571 8.39 27.61 -3.80
N GLU A 572 8.19 28.61 -4.63
CA GLU A 572 7.17 28.55 -5.68
C GLU A 572 7.61 27.66 -6.85
N PHE A 573 6.85 26.61 -7.11
CA PHE A 573 7.11 25.62 -8.15
C PHE A 573 7.17 26.22 -9.56
N ARG A 574 6.20 27.08 -9.92
CA ARG A 574 6.12 27.61 -11.29
C ARG A 574 7.28 28.52 -11.62
N LYS A 575 7.74 29.34 -10.66
CA LYS A 575 8.96 30.14 -10.81
C LYS A 575 10.22 29.29 -10.89
N LEU A 576 10.38 28.30 -9.99
CA LEU A 576 11.57 27.46 -9.99
C LEU A 576 11.70 26.65 -11.28
N PHE A 577 10.59 26.09 -11.79
CA PHE A 577 10.57 25.19 -12.94
C PHE A 577 10.01 25.82 -14.23
N ARG A 578 10.06 27.15 -14.34
CA ARG A 578 9.53 27.89 -15.49
C ARG A 578 10.10 27.37 -16.81
N ASP A 579 11.41 27.17 -16.84
CA ASP A 579 12.15 26.76 -18.04
C ASP A 579 11.95 25.24 -18.34
N GLN A 580 11.40 24.47 -17.40
CA GLN A 580 11.01 23.06 -17.57
C GLN A 580 9.50 22.90 -17.81
N HIS A 581 8.84 23.99 -18.25
CA HIS A 581 7.42 24.04 -18.57
C HIS A 581 6.50 23.64 -17.40
N ALA A 582 6.72 24.22 -16.21
CA ALA A 582 5.94 23.96 -15.00
C ALA A 582 4.41 23.92 -15.20
N ASP A 583 3.87 24.76 -16.07
CA ASP A 583 2.43 24.85 -16.35
C ASP A 583 1.83 23.60 -17.03
N ASN A 584 2.68 22.79 -17.68
CA ASN A 584 2.28 21.58 -18.38
C ASN A 584 2.26 20.33 -17.49
N ILE A 585 2.55 20.46 -16.19
CA ILE A 585 2.43 19.33 -15.27
C ILE A 585 0.99 18.77 -15.25
N ARG A 586 0.85 17.44 -15.21
CA ARG A 586 -0.45 16.78 -15.02
C ARG A 586 -0.99 17.12 -13.64
N PHE A 587 -2.29 17.38 -13.57
CA PHE A 587 -2.95 17.66 -12.30
C PHE A 587 -2.85 16.45 -11.35
N THR A 588 -2.99 15.23 -11.85
CA THR A 588 -2.78 14.00 -11.07
C THR A 588 -1.35 13.84 -10.56
N SER A 589 -0.34 14.36 -11.27
CA SER A 589 1.04 14.38 -10.76
C SER A 589 1.20 15.37 -9.61
N VAL A 590 0.53 16.52 -9.64
CA VAL A 590 0.48 17.47 -8.52
C VAL A 590 -0.18 16.82 -7.29
N LEU A 591 -1.34 16.18 -7.50
CA LEU A 591 -2.05 15.44 -6.44
C LEU A 591 -1.20 14.32 -5.85
N ARG A 592 -0.52 13.54 -6.70
CA ARG A 592 0.38 12.46 -6.26
C ARG A 592 1.58 12.99 -5.49
N MET A 593 2.23 14.08 -5.94
CA MET A 593 3.32 14.70 -5.20
C MET A 593 2.86 15.10 -3.79
N ASN A 594 1.65 15.65 -3.66
CA ASN A 594 1.06 16.04 -2.39
C ASN A 594 0.63 14.85 -1.50
N ALA A 595 0.58 13.62 -2.05
CA ALA A 595 0.07 12.41 -1.41
C ALA A 595 1.05 11.22 -1.45
N THR A 596 2.33 11.47 -1.71
CA THR A 596 3.35 10.43 -1.79
C THR A 596 3.77 10.01 -0.38
N PHE A 597 3.02 9.06 0.19
CA PHE A 597 3.36 8.43 1.45
C PHE A 597 4.52 7.44 1.27
N PRO A 598 5.57 7.52 2.12
CA PRO A 598 6.69 6.59 2.08
C PRO A 598 6.26 5.12 2.10
N TYR A 599 7.05 4.24 1.49
CA TYR A 599 6.80 2.79 1.35
C TYR A 599 5.69 2.36 0.37
N ILE A 600 4.64 3.16 0.16
CA ILE A 600 3.56 2.81 -0.78
C ILE A 600 3.82 3.43 -2.16
N LEU A 601 4.12 4.73 -2.20
CA LEU A 601 4.41 5.45 -3.43
C LEU A 601 5.90 5.82 -3.49
N PRO A 602 6.51 5.88 -4.69
CA PRO A 602 7.89 6.31 -4.86
C PRO A 602 7.98 7.83 -4.79
N ALA A 603 9.03 8.36 -4.15
CA ALA A 603 9.29 9.81 -4.09
C ALA A 603 9.41 10.41 -5.50
N VAL A 604 8.86 11.60 -5.71
CA VAL A 604 8.82 12.22 -7.04
C VAL A 604 10.07 13.06 -7.24
N SER A 605 10.88 12.73 -8.25
CA SER A 605 12.09 13.44 -8.62
C SER A 605 11.77 14.57 -9.60
N LEU A 606 12.15 15.80 -9.28
CA LEU A 606 11.93 16.99 -10.11
C LEU A 606 13.22 17.40 -10.85
N PRO A 607 13.11 18.07 -12.02
CA PRO A 607 14.26 18.38 -12.87
C PRO A 607 15.10 19.55 -12.33
N SER A 608 15.80 19.33 -11.22
CA SER A 608 16.67 20.31 -10.57
C SER A 608 18.10 19.79 -10.34
N SER A 609 19.01 20.70 -10.03
CA SER A 609 20.39 20.41 -9.63
C SER A 609 20.75 21.15 -8.32
N PRO A 610 21.01 20.44 -7.21
CA PRO A 610 20.82 18.99 -7.04
C PRO A 610 19.37 18.55 -7.30
N THR A 611 19.18 17.29 -7.69
CA THR A 611 17.86 16.71 -7.90
C THR A 611 17.09 16.71 -6.59
N ILE A 612 15.93 17.36 -6.59
CA ILE A 612 15.04 17.34 -5.44
C ILE A 612 14.02 16.21 -5.58
N GLN A 613 13.73 15.59 -4.45
CA GLN A 613 12.62 14.66 -4.32
C GLN A 613 11.53 15.29 -3.48
N VAL A 614 10.27 15.00 -3.81
CA VAL A 614 9.12 15.45 -3.02
C VAL A 614 8.29 14.28 -2.51
N MET A 615 7.73 14.48 -1.32
CA MET A 615 6.85 13.55 -0.60
C MET A 615 5.61 14.29 -0.08
N ASP A 616 4.72 13.52 0.54
CA ASP A 616 3.46 13.99 1.13
C ASP A 616 3.61 15.32 1.92
N ALA A 617 2.65 16.23 1.72
CA ALA A 617 2.57 17.48 2.48
C ALA A 617 2.30 17.25 3.97
N GLY A 618 1.72 16.11 4.33
CA GLY A 618 1.39 15.70 5.70
C GLY A 618 2.59 15.65 6.64
N ILE A 619 3.79 15.52 6.08
CA ILE A 619 5.05 15.54 6.84
C ILE A 619 5.28 16.91 7.49
N ARG A 620 4.87 18.02 6.84
CA ARG A 620 5.19 19.39 7.27
C ARG A 620 3.98 20.26 7.61
N ASP A 621 2.87 20.07 6.93
CA ASP A 621 1.62 20.82 7.13
C ASP A 621 0.41 19.97 6.75
N ASN A 622 -0.01 19.09 7.67
CA ASN A 622 -1.05 18.09 7.39
C ASN A 622 -2.40 18.69 7.03
N THR A 623 -2.81 19.81 7.65
CA THR A 623 -4.11 20.43 7.36
C THR A 623 -4.05 21.45 6.23
N GLY A 624 -2.85 21.95 5.87
CA GLY A 624 -2.68 23.06 4.93
C GLY A 624 -2.84 24.44 5.57
N LEU A 625 -2.98 24.51 6.90
CA LEU A 625 -3.22 25.75 7.61
C LEU A 625 -2.12 26.80 7.37
N LYS A 626 -0.84 26.40 7.33
CA LYS A 626 0.24 27.39 7.15
C LYS A 626 0.05 28.19 5.87
N THR A 627 -0.50 27.54 4.84
CA THR A 627 -0.81 28.17 3.56
C THR A 627 -1.99 29.13 3.65
N THR A 628 -3.10 28.72 4.25
CA THR A 628 -4.30 29.56 4.38
C THR A 628 -4.08 30.74 5.33
N LEU A 629 -3.34 30.54 6.42
CA LEU A 629 -2.98 31.60 7.35
C LEU A 629 -2.04 32.64 6.73
N LYS A 630 -1.06 32.20 5.93
CA LYS A 630 -0.16 33.12 5.21
C LYS A 630 -0.91 33.92 4.14
N PHE A 631 -1.85 33.29 3.43
CA PHE A 631 -2.75 33.99 2.51
C PHE A 631 -3.60 35.04 3.24
N LEU A 632 -4.21 34.67 4.37
CA LEU A 632 -4.97 35.58 5.23
C LEU A 632 -4.13 36.78 5.64
N HIS A 633 -2.92 36.56 6.15
CA HIS A 633 -2.02 37.62 6.57
C HIS A 633 -1.66 38.56 5.40
N THR A 634 -1.42 38.01 4.22
CA THR A 634 -1.03 38.77 3.01
C THR A 634 -2.14 39.70 2.54
N PHE A 635 -3.40 39.22 2.54
CA PHE A 635 -4.56 39.97 2.05
C PHE A 635 -5.46 40.54 3.16
N ARG A 636 -4.99 40.57 4.40
CA ARG A 636 -5.77 40.96 5.59
C ARG A 636 -6.53 42.27 5.43
N HIS A 637 -5.90 43.30 4.88
CA HIS A 637 -6.53 44.62 4.70
C HIS A 637 -7.69 44.56 3.72
N TRP A 638 -7.51 43.88 2.58
CA TRP A 638 -8.60 43.67 1.64
C TRP A 638 -9.74 42.86 2.28
N ILE A 639 -9.41 41.84 3.08
CA ILE A 639 -10.41 41.00 3.77
C ILE A 639 -11.18 41.79 4.83
N GLU A 640 -10.51 42.61 5.64
CA GLU A 640 -11.12 43.50 6.65
C GLU A 640 -12.09 44.51 6.00
N GLU A 641 -11.69 45.06 4.86
CA GLU A 641 -12.51 46.03 4.12
C GLU A 641 -13.71 45.39 3.41
N ASN A 642 -13.60 44.16 2.93
CA ASN A 642 -14.58 43.59 1.98
C ASN A 642 -15.41 42.42 2.54
N THR A 643 -15.07 41.88 3.71
CA THR A 643 -15.77 40.73 4.31
C THR A 643 -16.33 41.08 5.69
N SER A 644 -17.28 40.28 6.18
CA SER A 644 -17.75 40.33 7.58
C SER A 644 -16.95 39.40 8.51
N GLY A 645 -15.86 38.83 7.99
CA GLY A 645 -15.00 37.88 8.69
C GLY A 645 -14.69 36.64 7.86
N VAL A 646 -13.83 35.80 8.42
CA VAL A 646 -13.28 34.60 7.78
C VAL A 646 -13.74 33.35 8.52
N VAL A 647 -14.09 32.29 7.79
CA VAL A 647 -14.42 30.99 8.37
C VAL A 647 -13.42 29.96 7.88
N PHE A 648 -12.66 29.39 8.80
CA PHE A 648 -11.82 28.24 8.53
C PHE A 648 -12.66 26.97 8.69
N VAL A 649 -12.71 26.16 7.63
CA VAL A 649 -13.34 24.85 7.64
C VAL A 649 -12.26 23.79 7.57
N ASP A 650 -11.96 23.23 8.74
CA ASP A 650 -10.92 22.23 8.94
C ASP A 650 -11.55 20.83 8.86
N ILE A 651 -11.29 20.12 7.75
CA ILE A 651 -11.78 18.77 7.52
C ILE A 651 -10.68 17.78 7.89
N ARG A 652 -10.85 17.12 9.04
CA ARG A 652 -9.84 16.30 9.70
C ARG A 652 -10.16 14.81 9.66
N ASP A 653 -9.15 14.00 9.32
CA ASP A 653 -9.22 12.54 9.32
C ASP A 653 -9.02 11.93 10.72
N SER A 654 -8.59 12.76 11.68
CA SER A 654 -8.43 12.42 13.09
C SER A 654 -8.94 13.56 13.98
N LYS A 655 -9.34 13.21 15.20
CA LYS A 655 -9.58 14.17 16.28
C LYS A 655 -8.36 15.04 16.53
N LYS A 656 -8.63 16.31 16.78
CA LYS A 656 -7.66 17.31 17.20
C LYS A 656 -7.19 17.06 18.64
N SER A 657 -8.12 16.73 19.53
CA SER A 657 -7.78 16.35 20.91
C SER A 657 -7.66 14.83 21.02
N ARG A 658 -6.42 14.34 21.17
CA ARG A 658 -6.12 12.92 21.34
C ARG A 658 -6.12 12.56 22.82
N PRO A 659 -6.77 11.45 23.23
CA PRO A 659 -6.73 11.00 24.62
C PRO A 659 -5.29 10.62 25.00
N VAL A 660 -4.93 10.85 26.27
CA VAL A 660 -3.63 10.40 26.79
C VAL A 660 -3.67 8.89 26.95
N GLU A 661 -2.93 8.18 26.09
CA GLU A 661 -2.83 6.73 26.16
C GLU A 661 -1.86 6.29 27.27
N GLU A 662 -2.29 5.34 28.11
CA GLU A 662 -1.37 4.65 29.02
C GLU A 662 -0.40 3.78 28.22
N LYS A 663 0.90 4.07 28.33
CA LYS A 663 1.92 3.27 27.64
C LYS A 663 2.11 1.93 28.38
N PRO A 664 1.76 0.78 27.77
CA PRO A 664 1.99 -0.51 28.40
C PRO A 664 3.49 -0.79 28.56
N LYS A 665 3.85 -1.73 29.43
CA LYS A 665 5.24 -2.19 29.59
C LYS A 665 5.74 -2.75 28.26
N MET A 666 6.72 -2.08 27.68
CA MET A 666 7.30 -2.45 26.39
C MET A 666 8.27 -3.63 26.52
N SER A 667 8.30 -4.50 25.51
CA SER A 667 9.32 -5.54 25.39
C SER A 667 10.71 -4.93 25.10
N ILE A 668 11.79 -5.70 25.29
CA ILE A 668 13.15 -5.23 24.98
C ILE A 668 13.29 -4.84 23.50
N LEU A 669 12.66 -5.61 22.60
CA LEU A 669 12.67 -5.33 21.17
C LEU A 669 11.90 -4.04 20.85
N GLU A 670 10.74 -3.83 21.49
CA GLU A 670 9.99 -2.59 21.38
C GLU A 670 10.82 -1.41 21.86
N ASN A 671 11.45 -1.45 23.03
CA ASN A 671 12.26 -0.33 23.54
C ASN A 671 13.38 0.13 22.58
N ILE A 672 13.92 -0.75 21.75
CA ILE A 672 14.94 -0.41 20.74
C ILE A 672 14.31 0.27 19.50
N ILE A 673 13.08 -0.10 19.12
CA ILE A 673 12.39 0.37 17.91
C ILE A 673 11.51 1.60 18.20
N THR A 674 10.92 1.68 19.39
CA THR A 674 9.88 2.64 19.77
C THR A 674 10.31 4.12 19.76
N PRO A 675 11.56 4.52 20.06
CA PRO A 675 11.94 5.93 20.00
C PRO A 675 11.70 6.57 18.63
N LEU A 676 12.02 5.85 17.55
CA LEU A 676 11.73 6.28 16.18
C LEU A 676 10.21 6.31 15.93
N GLY A 677 9.49 5.25 16.33
CA GLY A 677 8.04 5.17 16.19
C GLY A 677 7.28 6.29 16.93
N ASN A 678 7.70 6.66 18.13
CA ASN A 678 7.08 7.71 18.94
C ASN A 678 7.20 9.11 18.29
N ILE A 679 8.34 9.42 17.66
CA ILE A 679 8.53 10.71 16.97
C ILE A 679 7.56 10.80 15.78
N TYR A 680 7.45 9.73 14.98
CA TYR A 680 6.51 9.69 13.86
C TYR A 680 5.05 9.69 14.35
N GLY A 681 4.73 8.98 15.43
CA GLY A 681 3.37 8.94 15.99
C GLY A 681 2.89 10.27 16.57
N ASN A 682 3.80 11.03 17.19
CA ASN A 682 3.50 12.34 17.77
C ASN A 682 3.60 13.51 16.77
N LEU A 683 4.08 13.27 15.55
CA LEU A 683 4.30 14.32 14.55
C LEU A 683 3.02 15.14 14.30
N LEU A 684 1.87 14.48 14.14
CA LEU A 684 0.58 15.12 13.92
C LEU A 684 0.15 15.96 15.14
N THR A 685 0.34 15.43 16.36
CA THR A 685 0.06 16.17 17.60
C THR A 685 0.92 17.42 17.73
N ILE A 686 2.22 17.34 17.41
CA ILE A 686 3.12 18.49 17.41
C ILE A 686 2.68 19.53 16.37
N GLN A 687 2.22 19.08 15.20
CA GLN A 687 1.66 19.99 14.20
C GLN A 687 0.43 20.70 14.74
N ASP A 688 -0.50 20.01 15.40
CA ASP A 688 -1.68 20.62 16.01
C ASP A 688 -1.33 21.71 17.03
N TYR A 689 -0.35 21.47 17.91
CA TYR A 689 0.11 22.48 18.87
C TYR A 689 0.66 23.73 18.19
N ASN A 690 1.49 23.55 17.15
CA ASN A 690 2.04 24.69 16.39
C ASN A 690 0.94 25.45 15.63
N GLN A 691 -0.12 24.76 15.19
CA GLN A 691 -1.25 25.39 14.50
C GLN A 691 -2.09 26.23 15.46
N ASP A 692 -2.35 25.72 16.67
CA ASP A 692 -3.06 26.46 17.72
C ASP A 692 -2.31 27.73 18.13
N GLU A 693 -0.99 27.64 18.32
CA GLU A 693 -0.14 28.80 18.59
C GLU A 693 -0.21 29.85 17.45
N ALA A 694 -0.15 29.40 16.19
CA ALA A 694 -0.26 30.29 15.04
C ALA A 694 -1.62 31.01 14.97
N TYR A 695 -2.71 30.34 15.36
CA TYR A 695 -4.04 30.95 15.46
C TYR A 695 -4.14 31.97 16.60
N GLU A 696 -3.53 31.70 17.75
CA GLU A 696 -3.52 32.66 18.84
C GLU A 696 -2.78 33.94 18.43
N TYR A 697 -1.64 33.81 17.75
CA TYR A 697 -0.93 34.97 17.21
C TYR A 697 -1.71 35.69 16.10
N ALA A 698 -2.55 34.99 15.34
CA ALA A 698 -3.41 35.61 14.33
C ALA A 698 -4.38 36.66 14.90
N LYS A 699 -4.84 36.48 16.14
CA LYS A 699 -5.72 37.44 16.83
C LYS A 699 -5.06 38.80 17.02
N SER A 700 -3.72 38.86 17.10
CA SER A 700 -3.00 40.10 17.36
C SER A 700 -2.91 41.03 16.15
N TRP A 701 -3.02 40.51 14.93
CA TRP A 701 -2.79 41.28 13.70
C TRP A 701 -3.98 41.34 12.74
N LEU A 702 -5.08 40.64 13.01
CA LEU A 702 -6.28 40.65 12.18
C LEU A 702 -7.44 41.37 12.88
N ASN A 703 -7.95 42.43 12.26
CA ASN A 703 -9.07 43.24 12.77
C ASN A 703 -10.44 42.78 12.25
N ALA A 704 -10.57 41.50 11.90
CA ALA A 704 -11.81 40.88 11.42
C ALA A 704 -12.15 39.64 12.25
N PRO A 705 -13.44 39.34 12.50
CA PRO A 705 -13.82 38.10 13.16
C PRO A 705 -13.36 36.89 12.34
N PHE A 706 -12.81 35.88 13.00
CA PHE A 706 -12.54 34.60 12.38
C PHE A 706 -13.07 33.44 13.21
N ASP A 707 -13.79 32.53 12.54
CA ASP A 707 -14.45 31.37 13.13
C ASP A 707 -13.77 30.08 12.63
N PHE A 708 -13.78 29.05 13.47
CA PHE A 708 -13.27 27.71 13.12
C PHE A 708 -14.38 26.68 13.18
N ILE A 709 -14.57 25.96 12.09
CA ILE A 709 -15.49 24.84 11.99
C ILE A 709 -14.66 23.59 11.73
N ILE A 710 -14.65 22.69 12.72
CA ILE A 710 -13.88 21.46 12.65
C ILE A 710 -14.84 20.30 12.36
N PHE A 711 -14.53 19.54 11.32
CA PHE A 711 -15.18 18.27 11.01
C PHE A 711 -14.18 17.13 11.26
N GLU A 712 -14.52 16.18 12.11
CA GLU A 712 -13.61 15.11 12.53
C GLU A 712 -14.18 13.74 12.19
N LEU A 713 -13.32 12.83 11.72
CA LEU A 713 -13.65 11.41 11.70
C LEU A 713 -13.48 10.80 13.11
N PRO A 714 -14.36 9.86 13.51
CA PRO A 714 -14.26 9.19 14.79
C PRO A 714 -12.96 8.38 14.92
N THR A 715 -12.25 8.57 16.04
CA THR A 715 -10.84 8.15 16.25
C THR A 715 -10.62 6.93 17.12
N LYS A 716 -11.42 5.87 17.00
CA LYS A 716 -10.74 4.59 17.20
C LYS A 716 -9.82 4.45 15.98
N GLU A 717 -8.58 4.92 16.06
CA GLU A 717 -7.60 4.91 14.95
C GLU A 717 -7.42 3.50 14.33
N GLN A 718 -7.91 2.47 15.03
CA GLN A 718 -7.97 1.07 14.60
C GLN A 718 -9.26 0.64 13.87
N ASP A 719 -10.28 1.49 13.77
CA ASP A 719 -11.58 1.17 13.16
C ASP A 719 -11.61 1.49 11.66
N ILE A 720 -10.83 2.48 11.20
CA ILE A 720 -10.70 2.86 9.79
C ILE A 720 -9.23 2.93 9.38
N SER A 721 -8.84 2.11 8.43
CA SER A 721 -7.45 1.99 7.98
C SER A 721 -6.91 3.26 7.32
N LEU A 722 -5.65 3.59 7.61
CA LEU A 722 -4.88 4.63 6.93
C LEU A 722 -4.27 4.03 5.65
N SER A 723 -5.10 3.90 4.62
CA SER A 723 -4.73 3.16 3.41
C SER A 723 -5.38 3.75 2.15
N TRP A 724 -4.88 3.32 0.99
CA TRP A 724 -5.46 3.55 -0.33
C TRP A 724 -6.51 2.49 -0.72
N HIS A 725 -6.89 1.64 0.24
CA HIS A 725 -7.95 0.65 0.16
C HIS A 725 -8.77 0.68 1.45
N LEU A 726 -10.09 0.59 1.33
CA LEU A 726 -11.01 0.53 2.47
C LEU A 726 -12.07 -0.54 2.21
N THR A 727 -12.46 -1.21 3.29
CA THR A 727 -13.60 -2.14 3.32
C THR A 727 -14.94 -1.43 3.16
N THR A 728 -15.99 -2.17 2.84
CA THR A 728 -17.35 -1.60 2.77
C THR A 728 -17.78 -1.00 4.12
N ARG A 729 -17.52 -1.67 5.24
CA ARG A 729 -17.80 -1.15 6.58
C ARG A 729 -17.05 0.15 6.87
N GLU A 730 -15.76 0.22 6.53
CA GLU A 730 -14.97 1.43 6.72
C GLU A 730 -15.52 2.59 5.88
N LYS A 731 -15.84 2.35 4.60
CA LYS A 731 -16.47 3.37 3.73
C LYS A 731 -17.78 3.87 4.32
N GLN A 732 -18.68 2.96 4.72
CA GLN A 732 -19.95 3.33 5.35
C GLN A 732 -19.74 4.12 6.65
N SER A 733 -18.76 3.74 7.46
CA SER A 733 -18.40 4.48 8.67
C SER A 733 -17.95 5.91 8.34
N VAL A 734 -17.11 6.11 7.34
CA VAL A 734 -16.70 7.46 6.88
C VAL A 734 -17.90 8.25 6.36
N TYR A 735 -18.77 7.63 5.54
CA TYR A 735 -19.94 8.30 4.98
C TYR A 735 -20.91 8.79 6.06
N ASN A 736 -21.18 7.94 7.06
CA ASN A 736 -22.12 8.19 8.13
C ASN A 736 -21.50 9.04 9.26
N SER A 737 -20.19 9.31 9.21
CA SER A 737 -19.52 10.15 10.21
C SER A 737 -20.06 11.59 10.21
N ILE A 738 -20.68 12.04 9.12
CA ILE A 738 -21.36 13.33 9.05
C ILE A 738 -22.54 13.42 10.04
N ASP A 739 -23.13 12.28 10.39
CA ASP A 739 -24.28 12.20 11.30
C ASP A 739 -23.91 12.19 12.78
N LEU A 740 -22.61 12.20 13.10
CA LEU A 740 -22.16 12.33 14.47
C LEU A 740 -22.58 13.69 15.04
N ASN A 741 -23.03 13.71 16.30
CA ASN A 741 -23.51 14.91 16.97
C ASN A 741 -22.52 16.09 16.91
N GLU A 742 -21.21 15.82 16.99
CA GLU A 742 -20.15 16.83 16.85
C GLU A 742 -20.15 17.44 15.45
N ASN A 743 -20.17 16.61 14.40
CA ASN A 743 -20.18 17.07 13.01
C ASN A 743 -21.51 17.74 12.62
N ARG A 744 -22.65 17.28 13.15
CA ARG A 744 -23.96 17.95 12.98
C ARG A 744 -23.95 19.35 13.58
N LYS A 745 -23.39 19.53 14.78
CA LYS A 745 -23.21 20.86 15.38
C LYS A 745 -22.30 21.76 14.55
N SER A 746 -21.17 21.23 14.07
CA SER A 746 -20.26 21.95 13.17
C SER A 746 -20.95 22.37 11.87
N MET A 747 -21.77 21.49 11.27
CA MET A 747 -22.54 21.80 10.07
C MET A 747 -23.59 22.90 10.33
N SER A 748 -24.37 22.79 11.41
CA SER A 748 -25.35 23.82 11.78
C SER A 748 -24.69 25.18 12.01
N ARG A 749 -23.54 25.21 12.70
CA ARG A 749 -22.78 26.44 12.91
C ARG A 749 -22.23 27.00 11.61
N LEU A 750 -21.75 26.16 10.69
CA LEU A 750 -21.34 26.60 9.36
C LEU A 750 -22.50 27.24 8.60
N MET A 751 -23.69 26.63 8.64
CA MET A 751 -24.89 27.20 8.00
C MET A 751 -25.33 28.53 8.63
N GLU A 752 -25.24 28.66 9.95
CA GLU A 752 -25.49 29.91 10.67
C GLU A 752 -24.53 31.03 10.24
N LEU A 753 -23.24 30.70 10.07
CA LEU A 753 -22.23 31.67 9.63
C LEU A 753 -22.38 32.06 8.16
N LEU A 754 -22.86 31.14 7.32
CA LEU A 754 -23.11 31.40 5.91
C LEU A 754 -24.43 32.15 5.68
N SER A 755 -25.44 31.96 6.53
CA SER A 755 -26.75 32.60 6.39
C SER A 755 -26.67 34.09 6.72
N GLN A 756 -27.43 34.90 5.97
CA GLN A 756 -27.63 36.30 6.33
C GLN A 756 -28.67 36.35 7.45
N LYS A 757 -28.48 37.21 8.46
CA LYS A 757 -29.45 37.46 9.55
C LYS A 757 -30.88 37.56 8.97
N GLY A 758 -31.71 36.55 9.20
CA GLY A 758 -33.14 36.59 8.84
C GLY A 758 -33.81 35.29 8.39
N ALA A 759 -33.09 34.19 8.13
CA ALA A 759 -33.74 32.95 7.68
C ALA A 759 -33.74 31.85 8.76
N ASP A 760 -34.93 31.56 9.31
CA ASP A 760 -35.14 30.46 10.26
C ASP A 760 -35.02 29.11 9.51
N HIS A 761 -33.85 28.47 9.64
CA HIS A 761 -33.48 27.23 8.94
C HIS A 761 -33.57 25.97 9.82
N SER A 762 -34.14 26.11 11.02
CA SER A 762 -34.36 24.99 11.94
C SER A 762 -35.21 23.86 11.35
N LYS A 763 -36.04 24.14 10.32
CA LYS A 763 -36.93 23.17 9.66
C LYS A 763 -36.36 22.43 8.44
N LEU A 764 -35.33 22.95 7.77
CA LEU A 764 -34.73 22.30 6.58
C LEU A 764 -33.67 21.24 6.96
N LEU A 765 -33.00 21.43 8.11
CA LEU A 765 -32.03 20.49 8.66
C LEU A 765 -32.63 19.10 8.94
N ALA A 766 -33.93 19.00 9.22
CA ALA A 766 -34.58 17.72 9.52
C ALA A 766 -34.88 16.88 8.27
N SER A 767 -35.17 17.50 7.11
CA SER A 767 -35.63 16.77 5.92
C SER A 767 -34.50 16.29 5.01
N GLU A 768 -33.35 16.98 4.95
CA GLU A 768 -32.22 16.57 4.11
C GLU A 768 -31.24 15.64 4.82
N MET A 769 -31.24 15.60 6.16
CA MET A 769 -30.43 14.65 6.93
C MET A 769 -31.04 13.23 7.00
N GLU A 770 -32.28 13.07 6.53
CA GLU A 770 -32.94 11.78 6.35
C GLU A 770 -32.70 11.14 4.96
N GLN A 771 -32.09 11.86 4.00
CA GLN A 771 -31.73 11.37 2.65
C GLN A 771 -30.22 11.17 2.48
#